data_AF-A0A971IA18-F1
#
_entry.id   AF-A0A971IA18-F1
#
_cell.length_a   1.000
_cell.length_b   1.000
_cell.length_c   1.000
_cell.angle_alpha   90.00
_cell.angle_beta   90.00
_cell.angle_gamma   90.00
#
_symmetry.space_group_name_H-M   'P 1'
#
loop_
_entity.id
_entity.type
_entity.pdbx_description
1 polymer ?
#
loop_
_entity_poly.entity_id
_entity_poly.type
_entity_poly.pdbx_seq_one_letter_code
_entity_poly.pdbx_strand_id
1 'polypeptide(L)'
;MHVTRTMACICLAALIGLADAAHAGPARGPLRVHPENPRYFTDGTQGPDGSPGAVYLTGAHTWNNLVDMDRSDPPEQFDFAGYLDFLERHHHNFIRLWAWDSTRWDTRANGALGKDFIHKAAPQPWLRTGPGEALDGKPKFDLTKFEPAYFERLRSRVAAAGERGIYVSVMLFEGWGLMHGNRRQNTEDGWAWRSHPFHPANNINGLEIEGSDDLSGRVHTLRNPKVNELQAVYIRKVVDTIHEYERTKPKQHPVGNTGHGAERLPSMLASPAEWVSPGRADGFAEDPPVWNEEKVSLLDTDHVWGVGGNPAWVWRSFLRGHNPIFMDPYDGSVLGRGRDWEPLRTALGHARRLAERVNLAAIVPHNDLASTGYCLADPGREYVVYQPKKNETFSLELAAGIYWLEWFDPAQGARTDSARIEASGGGRQFKGPFAADAVLYLKKVGPLSKEVELYHWVDFPIEAPGATDGVARWDVEGACVWTHENGTTQRTSLVWYSGSGDTYVYRFGGSLPGRWTGITSSPVTALDSLELTVEVMPSRNPDRAGWSGQRPEEPTAWAHQKGPNGELVKNTPILIMMPGMQHWFDKPAEMRDFVAEFNDHHGFNGGHISTIGRNWFEADSTDRLRTAPAAPDVRTFEALEAAASEWSERGGWLHLWMWGKGDGGDFSNLPGGHNGAQSRRINRYIAARLGPVPGWSMGIGWDVEFWADEAKLTWWLDDLIPQLGGWHHWIGFRYSDSDIGQGRDPDPANKGQYLERGVAWNTLRPGDEQYAGWEHWATTTSDSAIDAGLAAIPDRPMMSEDRFRRRDNAWRQKDMHSDDAILKEIPRWATRGVAAIYGRLIDSKDGGSDVWPNKAAIKAVISTANGKVADRADDEQGGVLFGVYTGNDKKEFFSFEGAFGRRIEAVLAYTGDRNWQDANPGWQLSPRWLAGTGRELLWSIPMIPNDEVVQTSREAANGAHNETYQSWARQILESRSDDDRPIYVRTTWEVGGEWFYWTEAAKEDPEAFKAAWRQWAQSFHAVSPRFKMVWDFTADRGPVEQWYPGDEAVDVISQDIYWNPQWQGDDPVEAFETSVSGYSRGLAWMAEFATQHDKPMAISEWSPGDRPGAEVWIEQFSQWVHSHNVVYTTYWAGGEGSGYDGTLSEGPVLEALREFAAKCGSRPLP
;
A
#
# COMPACT_ATOMS: atom_id res chain seq x y z
N MET A 1 -41.02 32.10 3.47
CA MET A 1 -40.13 30.99 3.88
C MET A 1 -38.70 31.41 3.60
N HIS A 2 -38.05 32.03 4.59
CA HIS A 2 -36.84 32.85 4.36
C HIS A 2 -35.84 32.76 5.52
N VAL A 3 -35.70 31.59 6.17
CA VAL A 3 -34.76 31.45 7.32
C VAL A 3 -33.92 30.16 7.31
N THR A 4 -34.10 29.19 6.39
CA THR A 4 -33.44 27.87 6.52
C THR A 4 -32.31 27.56 5.53
N ARG A 5 -31.85 28.52 4.70
CA ARG A 5 -30.78 28.29 3.71
C ARG A 5 -29.42 28.92 4.03
N THR A 6 -29.26 29.63 5.16
CA THR A 6 -28.02 30.35 5.50
C THR A 6 -27.10 29.58 6.46
N MET A 7 -27.56 28.51 7.11
CA MET A 7 -26.71 27.72 8.04
C MET A 7 -25.92 26.57 7.39
N ALA A 8 -26.32 26.06 6.22
CA ALA A 8 -25.60 24.95 5.57
C ALA A 8 -24.36 25.40 4.77
N CYS A 9 -24.32 26.65 4.27
CA CYS A 9 -23.15 27.19 3.56
C CYS A 9 -22.03 27.67 4.49
N ILE A 10 -22.28 27.83 5.79
CA ILE A 10 -21.25 28.25 6.76
C ILE A 10 -20.47 27.03 7.30
N CYS A 11 -21.04 25.83 7.28
CA CYS A 11 -20.33 24.62 7.72
C CYS A 11 -19.41 24.01 6.65
N LEU A 12 -19.67 24.20 5.35
CA LEU A 12 -18.81 23.66 4.28
C LEU A 12 -17.62 24.57 3.94
N ALA A 13 -17.74 25.88 4.14
CA ALA A 13 -16.61 26.81 4.03
C ALA A 13 -15.62 26.70 5.22
N ALA A 14 -16.08 26.18 6.36
CA ALA A 14 -15.22 25.88 7.51
C ALA A 14 -14.41 24.58 7.30
N LEU A 15 -14.87 23.63 6.49
CA LEU A 15 -14.17 22.36 6.26
C LEU A 15 -13.07 22.42 5.18
N ILE A 16 -13.05 23.45 4.33
CA ILE A 16 -11.95 23.67 3.36
C ILE A 16 -10.86 24.61 3.95
N GLY A 17 -11.15 25.30 5.06
CA GLY A 17 -10.16 26.09 5.81
C GLY A 17 -9.51 25.35 6.99
N LEU A 18 -9.90 24.10 7.28
CA LEU A 18 -9.42 23.31 8.44
C LEU A 18 -8.46 22.18 8.08
N ALA A 19 -8.07 22.02 6.81
CA ALA A 19 -7.11 21.01 6.38
C ALA A 19 -5.63 21.36 6.66
N ASP A 20 -5.31 22.58 7.12
CA ASP A 20 -3.92 23.03 7.38
C ASP A 20 -3.50 22.97 8.87
N ALA A 21 -4.25 22.26 9.72
CA ALA A 21 -3.86 21.99 11.11
C ALA A 21 -3.79 20.49 11.39
N ALA A 22 -3.03 19.75 10.59
CA ALA A 22 -2.50 18.48 11.07
C ALA A 22 -1.64 18.79 12.32
N HIS A 23 -2.02 18.25 13.48
CA HIS A 23 -1.10 18.26 14.62
C HIS A 23 0.21 17.61 14.17
N ALA A 24 1.33 18.28 14.41
CA ALA A 24 2.63 17.69 14.17
C ALA A 24 2.71 16.42 15.04
N GLY A 25 2.82 15.25 14.40
CA GLY A 25 3.01 14.00 15.13
C GLY A 25 4.33 14.02 15.92
N PRO A 26 4.56 13.04 16.81
CA PRO A 26 5.80 12.95 17.58
C PRO A 26 7.05 13.02 16.70
N ALA A 27 8.13 13.59 17.24
CA ALA A 27 9.42 13.66 16.55
C ALA A 27 9.86 12.25 16.11
N ARG A 28 10.14 12.08 14.82
CA ARG A 28 10.21 10.74 14.19
C ARG A 28 11.56 10.04 14.39
N GLY A 29 12.57 10.78 14.84
CA GLY A 29 13.87 10.22 15.19
C GLY A 29 14.91 11.29 15.55
N PRO A 30 16.14 10.86 15.88
CA PRO A 30 17.22 11.77 16.18
C PRO A 30 17.61 12.54 14.92
N LEU A 31 18.03 13.79 15.11
CA LEU A 31 18.55 14.58 14.02
C LEU A 31 19.96 14.10 13.65
N ARG A 32 20.24 14.00 12.35
CA ARG A 32 21.56 13.81 11.76
C ARG A 32 21.74 14.79 10.63
N VAL A 33 22.96 15.23 10.34
CA VAL A 33 23.19 16.09 9.16
C VAL A 33 22.71 15.34 7.92
N HIS A 34 21.89 16.00 7.08
CA HIS A 34 21.37 15.37 5.89
C HIS A 34 22.52 15.05 4.91
N PRO A 35 22.66 13.80 4.45
CA PRO A 35 23.86 13.37 3.72
C PRO A 35 24.03 14.06 2.37
N GLU A 36 22.93 14.39 1.71
CA GLU A 36 22.95 15.02 0.37
C GLU A 36 22.85 16.55 0.42
N ASN A 37 22.38 17.13 1.54
CA ASN A 37 22.22 18.57 1.69
C ASN A 37 22.52 19.01 3.13
N PRO A 38 23.80 19.22 3.48
CA PRO A 38 24.24 19.44 4.86
C PRO A 38 23.77 20.76 5.49
N ARG A 39 22.91 21.53 4.81
CA ARG A 39 22.22 22.72 5.34
C ARG A 39 21.05 22.37 6.24
N TYR A 40 20.55 21.14 6.12
CA TYR A 40 19.40 20.63 6.86
C TYR A 40 19.79 19.37 7.62
N PHE A 41 18.98 19.04 8.63
CA PHE A 41 19.04 17.75 9.29
C PHE A 41 18.13 16.73 8.59
N THR A 42 18.27 15.46 8.93
CA THR A 42 17.28 14.40 8.70
C THR A 42 16.97 13.72 10.04
N ASP A 43 15.72 13.32 10.25
CA ASP A 43 15.28 12.57 11.42
C ASP A 43 15.16 11.06 11.17
N GLY A 44 15.60 10.61 9.98
CA GLY A 44 15.50 9.22 9.53
C GLY A 44 14.17 8.87 8.85
N THR A 45 13.28 9.85 8.63
CA THR A 45 12.19 9.69 7.66
C THR A 45 12.73 9.47 6.25
N GLN A 46 11.95 8.80 5.41
CA GLN A 46 12.26 8.60 4.01
C GLN A 46 11.21 9.26 3.11
N GLY A 47 11.65 9.81 1.98
CA GLY A 47 10.80 10.21 0.88
C GLY A 47 10.24 9.01 0.12
N PRO A 48 9.31 9.22 -0.83
CA PRO A 48 8.70 8.16 -1.63
C PRO A 48 9.69 7.32 -2.46
N ASP A 49 10.88 7.86 -2.74
CA ASP A 49 11.99 7.21 -3.44
C ASP A 49 13.01 6.53 -2.50
N GLY A 50 12.70 6.48 -1.19
CA GLY A 50 13.57 5.91 -0.17
C GLY A 50 14.72 6.82 0.30
N SER A 51 14.86 8.02 -0.26
CA SER A 51 15.88 9.01 0.15
C SER A 51 15.57 9.57 1.55
N PRO A 52 16.57 9.97 2.35
CA PRO A 52 16.31 10.60 3.65
C PRO A 52 15.49 11.90 3.53
N GLY A 53 14.53 12.10 4.43
CA GLY A 53 13.75 13.34 4.50
C GLY A 53 14.57 14.46 5.15
N ALA A 54 14.53 15.67 4.58
CA ALA A 54 15.17 16.86 5.13
C ALA A 54 14.23 17.59 6.11
N VAL A 55 14.78 18.06 7.23
CA VAL A 55 14.08 18.77 8.31
C VAL A 55 14.58 20.20 8.40
N TYR A 56 13.68 21.15 8.18
CA TYR A 56 13.89 22.57 8.43
C TYR A 56 13.56 22.91 9.88
N LEU A 57 14.53 23.42 10.63
CA LEU A 57 14.35 23.78 12.03
C LEU A 57 14.08 25.27 12.18
N THR A 58 12.98 25.61 12.84
CA THR A 58 12.69 27.00 13.19
C THR A 58 11.76 27.09 14.39
N GLY A 59 11.90 28.16 15.15
CA GLY A 59 11.01 28.42 16.27
C GLY A 59 11.45 29.56 17.17
N ALA A 60 10.88 29.57 18.37
CA ALA A 60 11.15 30.56 19.41
C ALA A 60 11.67 29.87 20.69
N HIS A 61 12.50 30.58 21.47
CA HIS A 61 12.98 30.12 22.77
C HIS A 61 12.97 31.26 23.81
N THR A 62 12.82 30.93 25.09
CA THR A 62 12.77 31.90 26.19
C THR A 62 13.57 31.39 27.41
N TRP A 63 13.89 32.26 28.38
CA TRP A 63 14.88 31.96 29.42
C TRP A 63 14.41 31.02 30.54
N ASN A 64 13.15 31.09 30.93
CA ASN A 64 12.59 30.30 32.05
C ASN A 64 12.08 28.91 31.62
N ASN A 65 12.36 28.51 30.37
CA ASN A 65 11.85 27.28 29.79
C ASN A 65 12.61 26.02 30.21
N LEU A 66 13.70 26.11 30.98
CA LEU A 66 14.32 24.98 31.71
C LEU A 66 14.39 25.26 33.23
N VAL A 67 14.89 26.41 33.65
CA VAL A 67 14.92 26.84 35.06
C VAL A 67 13.81 27.86 35.29
N ASP A 68 13.01 27.73 36.35
CA ASP A 68 11.94 28.71 36.58
C ASP A 68 12.54 30.03 37.09
N MET A 69 11.96 31.16 36.66
CA MET A 69 12.43 32.50 37.01
C MET A 69 11.28 33.42 37.37
N ASP A 70 11.23 33.86 38.63
CA ASP A 70 10.21 34.79 39.15
C ASP A 70 10.77 35.63 40.32
N ARG A 71 10.02 36.64 40.80
CA ARG A 71 10.34 37.43 41.99
C ARG A 71 10.33 36.60 43.29
N SER A 72 9.47 35.58 43.37
CA SER A 72 9.29 34.72 44.55
C SER A 72 10.46 33.75 44.76
N ASP A 73 10.61 33.25 45.99
CA ASP A 73 11.61 32.24 46.34
C ASP A 73 10.96 31.13 47.20
N PRO A 74 10.70 29.91 46.66
CA PRO A 74 11.04 29.46 45.30
C PRO A 74 10.25 30.22 44.22
N PRO A 75 10.81 30.33 42.99
CA PRO A 75 10.12 30.97 41.88
C PRO A 75 8.86 30.22 41.47
N GLU A 76 7.88 30.96 40.93
CA GLU A 76 6.67 30.39 40.33
C GLU A 76 7.02 29.46 39.15
N GLN A 77 6.26 28.37 39.04
CA GLN A 77 6.49 27.36 38.01
C GLN A 77 6.14 27.91 36.62
N PHE A 78 7.05 27.74 35.66
CA PHE A 78 6.78 28.10 34.26
C PHE A 78 5.76 27.14 33.64
N ASP A 79 4.70 27.69 33.02
CA ASP A 79 3.71 26.93 32.26
C ASP A 79 4.29 26.45 30.93
N PHE A 80 5.04 25.34 31.01
CA PHE A 80 5.71 24.76 29.86
C PHE A 80 4.72 24.16 28.84
N ALA A 81 3.56 23.67 29.30
CA ALA A 81 2.54 23.15 28.41
C ALA A 81 1.93 24.26 27.56
N GLY A 82 1.53 25.39 28.19
CA GLY A 82 1.04 26.57 27.48
C GLY A 82 2.09 27.20 26.55
N TYR A 83 3.38 27.07 26.89
CA TYR A 83 4.47 27.46 26.01
C TYR A 83 4.58 26.58 24.76
N LEU A 84 4.52 25.26 24.91
CA LEU A 84 4.52 24.34 23.77
C LEU A 84 3.25 24.52 22.92
N ASP A 85 2.07 24.76 23.52
CA ASP A 85 0.83 25.07 22.79
C ASP A 85 0.97 26.38 21.99
N PHE A 86 1.72 27.35 22.53
CA PHE A 86 2.06 28.58 21.81
C PHE A 86 2.95 28.30 20.59
N LEU A 87 3.95 27.43 20.69
CA LEU A 87 4.82 27.07 19.57
C LEU A 87 4.08 26.33 18.46
N GLU A 88 3.21 25.39 18.82
CA GLU A 88 2.38 24.64 17.87
C GLU A 88 1.45 25.59 17.09
N ARG A 89 0.81 26.55 17.76
CA ARG A 89 -0.02 27.58 17.09
C ARG A 89 0.74 28.39 16.04
N HIS A 90 2.05 28.55 16.22
CA HIS A 90 2.91 29.24 15.27
C HIS A 90 3.63 28.30 14.31
N HIS A 91 3.33 27.00 14.33
CA HIS A 91 4.03 25.97 13.57
C HIS A 91 5.55 25.96 13.80
N HIS A 92 6.01 26.15 15.03
CA HIS A 92 7.43 26.03 15.38
C HIS A 92 7.78 24.57 15.71
N ASN A 93 9.00 24.11 15.36
CA ASN A 93 9.50 22.75 15.67
C ASN A 93 10.85 22.76 16.37
N PHE A 94 11.35 23.91 16.80
CA PHE A 94 12.67 23.96 17.41
C PHE A 94 12.74 24.96 18.55
N ILE A 95 13.28 24.52 19.68
CA ILE A 95 13.51 25.34 20.87
C ILE A 95 14.90 25.12 21.44
N ARG A 96 15.40 26.12 22.17
CA ARG A 96 16.55 26.01 23.07
C ARG A 96 16.09 26.03 24.52
N LEU A 97 16.52 25.06 25.32
CA LEU A 97 16.33 25.05 26.76
C LEU A 97 17.48 25.80 27.45
N TRP A 98 17.14 26.87 28.18
CA TRP A 98 18.11 27.76 28.83
C TRP A 98 18.55 27.24 30.21
N ALA A 99 19.80 26.81 30.31
CA ALA A 99 20.46 26.68 31.60
C ALA A 99 20.71 28.07 32.20
N TRP A 100 20.68 28.17 33.53
CA TRP A 100 20.98 29.42 34.24
C TRP A 100 21.80 29.16 35.51
N ASP A 101 23.06 29.57 35.48
CA ASP A 101 24.08 29.12 36.45
C ASP A 101 24.00 29.81 37.82
N SER A 102 23.34 30.97 37.91
CA SER A 102 23.24 31.76 39.15
C SER A 102 21.88 31.60 39.81
N THR A 103 21.80 31.58 41.15
CA THR A 103 20.50 31.41 41.86
C THR A 103 19.57 32.63 41.76
N ARG A 104 20.03 33.72 41.16
CA ARG A 104 19.25 34.93 40.87
C ARG A 104 19.66 35.52 39.51
N TRP A 105 18.81 36.38 38.96
CA TRP A 105 19.11 37.23 37.81
C TRP A 105 18.63 38.67 38.05
N ASP A 106 19.57 39.61 38.13
CA ASP A 106 19.25 41.04 38.15
C ASP A 106 19.05 41.58 36.72
N THR A 107 17.82 41.48 36.20
CA THR A 107 17.49 41.84 34.81
C THR A 107 17.57 43.34 34.55
N ARG A 108 17.77 44.21 35.55
CA ARG A 108 18.07 45.63 35.34
C ARG A 108 19.35 45.83 34.52
N ALA A 109 20.27 44.84 34.54
CA ALA A 109 21.44 44.79 33.67
C ALA A 109 21.08 44.72 32.16
N ASN A 110 19.86 44.31 31.81
CA ASN A 110 19.35 44.24 30.43
C ASN A 110 18.73 45.57 29.95
N GLY A 111 18.89 46.66 30.71
CA GLY A 111 18.42 47.98 30.32
C GLY A 111 16.90 48.04 30.16
N ALA A 112 16.42 48.60 29.04
CA ALA A 112 14.99 48.81 28.79
C ALA A 112 14.16 47.51 28.71
N LEU A 113 14.79 46.38 28.41
CA LEU A 113 14.13 45.06 28.39
C LEU A 113 13.98 44.45 29.80
N GLY A 114 14.72 44.97 30.77
CA GLY A 114 14.78 44.45 32.14
C GLY A 114 13.53 44.72 32.97
N LYS A 115 13.38 43.90 34.03
CA LYS A 115 12.42 44.15 35.11
C LYS A 115 13.03 45.07 36.17
N ASP A 116 12.17 45.66 36.98
CA ASP A 116 12.54 46.50 38.12
C ASP A 116 12.80 45.68 39.40
N PHE A 117 12.75 44.35 39.31
CA PHE A 117 13.04 43.42 40.40
C PHE A 117 14.08 42.37 39.97
N ILE A 118 14.61 41.65 40.97
CA ILE A 118 15.57 40.57 40.78
C ILE A 118 14.81 39.25 40.71
N HIS A 119 15.03 38.47 39.65
CA HIS A 119 14.48 37.12 39.53
C HIS A 119 15.27 36.14 40.41
N LYS A 120 14.59 35.17 40.97
CA LYS A 120 15.16 33.97 41.61
C LYS A 120 15.09 32.85 40.59
N ALA A 121 16.14 32.03 40.52
CA ALA A 121 16.25 30.96 39.53
C ALA A 121 16.44 29.60 40.21
N ALA A 122 15.48 28.70 40.02
CA ALA A 122 15.48 27.36 40.60
C ALA A 122 14.70 26.34 39.74
N PRO A 123 14.98 25.04 39.86
CA PRO A 123 16.06 24.42 40.63
C PRO A 123 17.43 24.64 39.98
N GLN A 124 18.48 24.51 40.77
CA GLN A 124 19.86 24.47 40.31
C GLN A 124 20.33 23.00 40.17
N PRO A 125 21.36 22.67 39.38
CA PRO A 125 21.80 21.29 39.18
C PRO A 125 22.29 20.56 40.44
N TRP A 126 22.68 21.29 41.48
CA TRP A 126 23.32 20.75 42.69
C TRP A 126 22.42 20.85 43.92
N LEU A 127 22.50 19.83 44.78
CA LEU A 127 21.77 19.78 46.05
C LEU A 127 22.37 20.73 47.09
N ARG A 128 21.50 21.29 47.93
CA ARG A 128 21.86 22.10 49.10
C ARG A 128 21.86 21.28 50.38
N THR A 129 22.80 20.34 50.49
CA THR A 129 22.93 19.44 51.67
C THR A 129 24.10 19.77 52.59
N GLY A 130 24.88 20.80 52.27
CA GLY A 130 26.09 21.13 53.02
C GLY A 130 25.81 21.84 54.35
N PRO A 131 26.64 21.65 55.39
CA PRO A 131 26.54 22.41 56.63
C PRO A 131 26.83 23.90 56.42
N GLY A 132 26.17 24.75 57.20
CA GLY A 132 26.32 26.21 57.16
C GLY A 132 25.50 26.90 56.06
N GLU A 133 25.50 28.23 56.09
CA GLU A 133 24.73 29.06 55.17
C GLU A 133 25.59 29.55 54.00
N ALA A 134 25.02 29.50 52.79
CA ALA A 134 25.51 30.19 51.60
C ALA A 134 25.19 31.69 51.67
N LEU A 135 25.68 32.48 50.72
CA LEU A 135 25.50 33.95 50.71
C LEU A 135 24.03 34.39 50.55
N ASP A 136 23.14 33.48 50.15
CA ASP A 136 21.70 33.71 50.08
C ASP A 136 20.93 33.27 51.34
N GLY A 137 21.63 32.86 52.40
CA GLY A 137 21.06 32.44 53.68
C GLY A 137 20.48 31.01 53.68
N LYS A 138 20.60 30.25 52.58
CA LYS A 138 20.17 28.85 52.49
C LYS A 138 21.34 27.90 52.74
N PRO A 139 21.12 26.59 52.96
CA PRO A 139 22.21 25.64 53.08
C PRO A 139 23.16 25.67 51.87
N LYS A 140 24.44 25.46 52.13
CA LYS A 140 25.48 25.42 51.08
C LYS A 140 25.26 24.25 50.12
N PHE A 141 25.66 24.46 48.87
CA PHE A 141 25.68 23.42 47.84
C PHE A 141 26.71 22.35 48.15
N ASP A 142 26.35 21.09 47.92
CA ASP A 142 27.29 19.99 47.74
C ASP A 142 27.37 19.71 46.23
N LEU A 143 28.39 20.27 45.58
CA LEU A 143 28.56 20.18 44.13
C LEU A 143 28.88 18.75 43.63
N THR A 144 29.08 17.79 44.54
CA THR A 144 29.20 16.37 44.21
C THR A 144 27.86 15.63 44.18
N LYS A 145 26.76 16.30 44.57
CA LYS A 145 25.42 15.72 44.63
C LYS A 145 24.44 16.50 43.77
N PHE A 146 23.74 15.78 42.91
CA PHE A 146 22.81 16.34 41.93
C PHE A 146 21.39 16.47 42.48
N GLU A 147 20.70 17.56 42.14
CA GLU A 147 19.30 17.83 42.46
C GLU A 147 18.37 17.04 41.52
N PRO A 148 17.67 15.99 42.00
CA PRO A 148 16.83 15.16 41.14
C PRO A 148 15.77 15.95 40.38
N ALA A 149 15.19 17.00 40.99
CA ALA A 149 14.15 17.79 40.36
C ALA A 149 14.63 18.54 39.10
N TYR A 150 15.92 18.91 39.04
CA TYR A 150 16.51 19.56 37.86
C TYR A 150 16.56 18.60 36.66
N PHE A 151 17.04 17.37 36.89
CA PHE A 151 17.21 16.38 35.82
C PHE A 151 15.87 15.76 35.39
N GLU A 152 14.93 15.58 36.32
CA GLU A 152 13.57 15.14 35.98
C GLU A 152 12.83 16.19 35.14
N ARG A 153 13.04 17.47 35.44
CA ARG A 153 12.50 18.56 34.63
C ARG A 153 13.10 18.58 33.23
N LEU A 154 14.42 18.44 33.10
CA LEU A 154 15.06 18.35 31.79
C LEU A 154 14.46 17.19 30.97
N ARG A 155 14.36 16.00 31.57
CA ARG A 155 13.78 14.81 30.94
C ARG A 155 12.34 15.04 30.49
N SER A 156 11.48 15.50 31.39
CA SER A 156 10.05 15.71 31.11
C SER A 156 9.81 16.80 30.07
N ARG A 157 10.57 17.91 30.09
CA ARG A 157 10.44 18.99 29.09
C ARG A 157 10.92 18.56 27.70
N VAL A 158 12.01 17.80 27.61
CA VAL A 158 12.46 17.21 26.34
C VAL A 158 11.45 16.20 25.80
N ALA A 159 10.91 15.34 26.66
CA ALA A 159 9.89 14.37 26.28
C ALA A 159 8.62 15.05 25.75
N ALA A 160 8.07 16.00 26.51
CA ALA A 160 6.85 16.72 26.13
C ALA A 160 7.00 17.51 24.81
N ALA A 161 8.19 18.11 24.56
CA ALA A 161 8.48 18.74 23.28
C ALA A 161 8.56 17.70 22.14
N GLY A 162 9.23 16.58 22.38
CA GLY A 162 9.34 15.48 21.41
C GLY A 162 8.00 14.85 21.03
N GLU A 163 7.07 14.71 21.98
CA GLU A 163 5.70 14.24 21.75
C GLU A 163 4.91 15.14 20.78
N ARG A 164 5.30 16.41 20.68
CA ARG A 164 4.70 17.44 19.80
C ARG A 164 5.52 17.73 18.54
N GLY A 165 6.53 16.90 18.25
CA GLY A 165 7.39 17.09 17.09
C GLY A 165 8.34 18.29 17.18
N ILE A 166 8.61 18.77 18.41
CA ILE A 166 9.50 19.90 18.67
C ILE A 166 10.87 19.39 19.11
N TYR A 167 11.89 19.70 18.32
CA TYR A 167 13.29 19.40 18.63
C TYR A 167 13.87 20.37 19.65
N VAL A 168 14.75 19.87 20.51
CA VAL A 168 15.28 20.61 21.64
C VAL A 168 16.80 20.68 21.61
N SER A 169 17.33 21.90 21.62
CA SER A 169 18.74 22.17 21.95
C SER A 169 18.88 22.40 23.46
N VAL A 170 19.68 21.59 24.15
CA VAL A 170 19.92 21.73 25.60
C VAL A 170 21.21 22.51 25.83
N MET A 171 21.10 23.68 26.45
CA MET A 171 22.27 24.49 26.84
C MET A 171 22.92 23.91 28.10
N LEU A 172 24.25 23.79 28.12
CA LEU A 172 24.97 23.18 29.25
C LEU A 172 25.41 24.19 30.31
N PHE A 173 25.87 25.36 29.88
CA PHE A 173 26.40 26.42 30.74
C PHE A 173 25.93 27.77 30.26
N GLU A 174 25.69 28.68 31.20
CA GLU A 174 25.39 30.08 30.94
C GLU A 174 26.57 30.97 31.37
N GLY A 175 26.86 32.00 30.57
CA GLY A 175 28.03 32.87 30.79
C GLY A 175 27.73 34.36 30.77
N TRP A 176 26.54 34.78 30.35
CA TRP A 176 26.19 36.18 30.21
C TRP A 176 26.16 36.91 31.56
N GLY A 177 25.62 36.30 32.63
CA GLY A 177 25.61 36.89 33.96
C GLY A 177 27.02 37.20 34.48
N LEU A 178 27.91 36.22 34.34
CA LEU A 178 29.31 36.33 34.79
C LEU A 178 30.17 37.26 33.92
N MET A 179 30.03 37.19 32.59
CA MET A 179 30.87 37.93 31.65
C MET A 179 30.38 39.36 31.39
N HIS A 180 29.06 39.59 31.41
CA HIS A 180 28.46 40.85 30.98
C HIS A 180 27.58 41.52 32.05
N GLY A 181 26.86 40.75 32.87
CA GLY A 181 25.88 41.26 33.82
C GLY A 181 26.48 41.87 35.11
N ASN A 182 27.56 41.27 35.63
CA ASN A 182 28.15 41.60 36.94
C ASN A 182 28.69 43.03 37.13
N ARG A 183 28.82 43.82 36.05
CA ARG A 183 29.45 45.14 36.05
C ARG A 183 28.58 46.24 35.42
N ARG A 184 27.27 45.99 35.26
CA ARG A 184 26.37 46.96 34.63
C ARG A 184 25.82 47.97 35.62
N GLN A 185 25.50 49.15 35.10
CA GLN A 185 24.88 50.22 35.89
C GLN A 185 23.51 49.78 36.41
N ASN A 186 23.15 50.24 37.62
CA ASN A 186 21.86 49.97 38.30
C ASN A 186 21.65 48.53 38.80
N THR A 187 22.70 47.74 38.93
CA THR A 187 22.69 46.42 39.58
C THR A 187 23.68 46.35 40.74
N GLU A 188 23.51 45.39 41.65
CA GLU A 188 24.52 45.10 42.68
C GLU A 188 25.79 44.56 42.00
N ASP A 189 26.95 45.13 42.33
CA ASP A 189 28.24 44.70 41.79
C ASP A 189 28.51 43.21 42.10
N GLY A 190 28.87 42.44 41.07
CA GLY A 190 29.14 41.01 41.21
C GLY A 190 27.92 40.15 41.50
N TRP A 191 26.70 40.64 41.23
CA TRP A 191 25.46 39.97 41.66
C TRP A 191 25.37 38.49 41.28
N ALA A 192 25.80 38.13 40.05
CA ALA A 192 25.76 36.77 39.51
C ALA A 192 26.82 35.91 40.18
N TRP A 193 28.05 36.43 40.33
CA TRP A 193 29.14 35.69 40.97
C TRP A 193 28.83 35.37 42.44
N ARG A 194 28.29 36.34 43.19
CA ARG A 194 27.89 36.16 44.60
C ARG A 194 26.80 35.10 44.78
N SER A 195 25.95 34.90 43.78
CA SER A 195 24.89 33.88 43.78
C SER A 195 25.25 32.57 43.09
N HIS A 196 26.47 32.44 42.57
CA HIS A 196 26.86 31.28 41.79
C HIS A 196 27.18 30.08 42.71
N PRO A 197 26.72 28.85 42.42
CA PRO A 197 27.00 27.67 43.25
C PRO A 197 28.50 27.40 43.48
N PHE A 198 29.33 27.68 42.47
CA PHE A 198 30.80 27.51 42.55
C PHE A 198 31.53 28.61 43.33
N HIS A 199 30.84 29.65 43.80
CA HIS A 199 31.47 30.64 44.68
C HIS A 199 31.96 29.93 45.97
N PRO A 200 33.20 30.16 46.45
CA PRO A 200 33.76 29.44 47.60
C PRO A 200 32.90 29.50 48.87
N ALA A 201 32.17 30.60 49.06
CA ALA A 201 31.24 30.75 50.18
C ALA A 201 29.91 29.97 50.01
N ASN A 202 29.52 29.56 48.81
CA ASN A 202 28.22 28.96 48.52
C ASN A 202 28.23 27.44 48.49
N ASN A 203 29.40 26.79 48.45
CA ASN A 203 29.54 25.33 48.45
C ASN A 203 30.46 24.83 49.56
N ILE A 204 30.44 23.53 49.78
CA ILE A 204 31.29 22.84 50.78
C ILE A 204 32.53 22.17 50.18
N ASN A 205 32.74 22.29 48.86
CA ASN A 205 33.70 21.47 48.12
C ASN A 205 35.13 22.04 48.16
N GLY A 206 35.36 23.15 48.87
CA GLY A 206 36.68 23.75 49.08
C GLY A 206 37.33 24.14 47.76
N LEU A 207 36.64 24.96 46.97
CA LEU A 207 37.11 25.45 45.68
C LEU A 207 37.91 26.74 45.85
N GLU A 208 39.09 26.78 45.23
CA GLU A 208 39.82 28.01 44.95
C GLU A 208 39.68 28.29 43.45
N ILE A 209 39.33 29.53 43.10
CA ILE A 209 39.05 29.90 41.71
C ILE A 209 40.12 30.87 41.23
N GLU A 210 41.03 30.39 40.39
CA GLU A 210 42.12 31.16 39.83
C GLU A 210 41.58 32.30 38.94
N GLY A 211 42.11 33.51 39.17
CA GLY A 211 41.70 34.70 38.43
C GLY A 211 40.32 35.24 38.83
N SER A 212 39.79 34.79 39.98
CA SER A 212 38.60 35.37 40.58
C SER A 212 38.90 36.70 41.28
N ASP A 213 37.96 37.62 41.20
CA ASP A 213 37.89 38.87 41.97
C ASP A 213 36.53 38.95 42.68
N ASP A 214 36.30 40.02 43.44
CA ASP A 214 35.02 40.23 44.17
C ASP A 214 33.79 40.25 43.25
N LEU A 215 33.99 40.44 41.93
CA LEU A 215 32.94 40.63 40.93
C LEU A 215 32.81 39.45 39.96
N SER A 216 33.80 38.57 39.87
CA SER A 216 33.88 37.55 38.82
C SER A 216 34.65 36.33 39.27
N GLY A 217 34.04 35.16 39.14
CA GLY A 217 34.70 33.88 39.40
C GLY A 217 35.58 33.35 38.27
N ARG A 218 35.30 33.67 36.98
CA ARG A 218 35.92 32.99 35.81
C ARG A 218 35.87 31.45 35.89
N VAL A 219 34.71 30.88 36.21
CA VAL A 219 34.56 29.43 36.40
C VAL A 219 34.61 28.63 35.09
N HIS A 220 34.24 29.25 33.96
CA HIS A 220 34.28 28.63 32.63
C HIS A 220 35.66 28.79 31.98
N THR A 221 36.69 28.13 32.55
CA THR A 221 38.06 28.16 32.05
C THR A 221 38.86 26.90 32.42
N LEU A 222 39.73 26.45 31.50
CA LEU A 222 40.60 25.29 31.74
C LEU A 222 41.64 25.49 32.87
N ARG A 223 41.80 26.72 33.38
CA ARG A 223 42.75 27.05 34.45
C ARG A 223 42.33 26.60 35.85
N ASN A 224 41.10 26.11 36.04
CA ASN A 224 40.59 25.70 37.35
C ASN A 224 40.37 24.16 37.40
N PRO A 225 41.41 23.31 37.60
CA PRO A 225 41.30 21.85 37.48
C PRO A 225 40.17 21.22 38.30
N LYS A 226 39.97 21.66 39.55
CA LYS A 226 38.93 21.13 40.45
C LYS A 226 37.52 21.57 40.07
N VAL A 227 37.38 22.80 39.52
CA VAL A 227 36.13 23.28 38.92
C VAL A 227 35.83 22.48 37.66
N ASN A 228 36.83 22.27 36.81
CA ASN A 228 36.71 21.50 35.58
C ASN A 228 36.36 20.03 35.86
N GLU A 229 36.87 19.44 36.94
CA GLU A 229 36.49 18.09 37.36
C GLU A 229 35.00 18.02 37.74
N LEU A 230 34.50 18.96 38.54
CA LEU A 230 33.09 19.03 38.91
C LEU A 230 32.18 19.35 37.72
N GLN A 231 32.59 20.27 36.85
CA GLN A 231 31.88 20.60 35.61
C GLN A 231 31.90 19.41 34.65
N ALA A 232 33.01 18.67 34.52
CA ALA A 232 33.09 17.46 33.72
C ALA A 232 32.20 16.35 34.29
N VAL A 233 32.08 16.22 35.62
CA VAL A 233 31.13 15.30 36.27
C VAL A 233 29.68 15.74 36.00
N TYR A 234 29.38 17.03 35.99
CA TYR A 234 28.07 17.56 35.59
C TYR A 234 27.76 17.32 34.11
N ILE A 235 28.68 17.66 33.20
CA ILE A 235 28.56 17.37 31.76
C ILE A 235 28.36 15.88 31.58
N ARG A 236 29.16 15.04 32.24
CA ARG A 236 29.00 13.58 32.20
C ARG A 236 27.67 13.15 32.77
N LYS A 237 27.13 13.77 33.83
CA LYS A 237 25.79 13.43 34.33
C LYS A 237 24.68 13.83 33.36
N VAL A 238 24.79 14.97 32.69
CA VAL A 238 23.84 15.39 31.64
C VAL A 238 23.92 14.42 30.46
N VAL A 239 25.14 14.12 30.00
CA VAL A 239 25.42 13.13 28.94
C VAL A 239 24.96 11.73 29.35
N ASP A 240 25.21 11.27 30.56
CA ASP A 240 24.77 9.97 31.07
C ASP A 240 23.24 9.93 31.20
N THR A 241 22.58 11.03 31.57
CA THR A 241 21.10 11.09 31.62
C THR A 241 20.50 10.96 30.22
N ILE A 242 21.14 11.55 29.21
CA ILE A 242 20.78 11.45 27.80
C ILE A 242 21.13 10.06 27.23
N HIS A 243 22.34 9.58 27.49
CA HIS A 243 22.83 8.27 27.05
C HIS A 243 22.13 7.11 27.74
N GLU A 244 21.71 7.20 29.00
CA GLU A 244 20.96 6.14 29.70
C GLU A 244 19.57 5.96 29.09
N TYR A 245 18.97 7.04 28.58
CA TYR A 245 17.78 6.99 27.72
C TYR A 245 18.09 6.39 26.33
N GLU A 246 19.18 6.83 25.69
CA GLU A 246 19.60 6.33 24.37
C GLU A 246 20.17 4.92 24.36
N ARG A 247 20.69 4.38 25.46
CA ARG A 247 21.36 3.05 25.52
C ARG A 247 20.40 1.90 25.21
N THR A 248 19.11 2.19 25.15
CA THR A 248 18.05 1.29 24.69
C THR A 248 17.72 1.47 23.19
N LYS A 249 18.45 2.33 22.46
CA LYS A 249 18.11 2.82 21.11
C LYS A 249 19.36 2.96 20.20
N PRO A 250 19.27 2.71 18.88
CA PRO A 250 20.39 2.78 17.91
C PRO A 250 20.72 4.20 17.37
N LYS A 251 20.52 5.27 18.16
CA LYS A 251 20.30 6.64 17.65
C LYS A 251 21.21 7.68 18.36
N GLN A 252 22.06 8.42 17.60
CA GLN A 252 23.00 9.47 18.06
C GLN A 252 22.45 10.90 17.80
N HIS A 253 22.67 11.87 18.69
CA HIS A 253 22.21 13.28 18.54
C HIS A 253 23.34 14.26 18.15
N PRO A 254 23.05 15.36 17.44
CA PRO A 254 24.06 16.29 16.96
C PRO A 254 24.48 17.30 18.05
N VAL A 255 25.77 17.66 18.08
CA VAL A 255 26.33 18.65 19.02
C VAL A 255 26.61 19.96 18.28
N GLY A 256 26.23 21.07 18.89
CA GLY A 256 26.39 22.41 18.32
C GLY A 256 27.41 23.28 19.03
N ASN A 257 27.91 24.28 18.30
CA ASN A 257 28.72 25.36 18.88
C ASN A 257 28.07 26.74 18.62
N THR A 258 28.01 27.58 19.66
CA THR A 258 27.40 28.92 19.65
C THR A 258 28.40 29.98 20.12
N GLY A 259 28.68 30.98 19.29
CA GLY A 259 29.64 32.04 19.60
C GLY A 259 28.99 33.42 19.78
N HIS A 260 29.22 34.07 20.92
CA HIS A 260 28.84 35.49 21.14
C HIS A 260 30.09 36.39 21.20
N GLY A 261 30.69 36.66 20.05
CA GLY A 261 31.76 37.67 19.87
C GLY A 261 33.17 37.27 20.30
N ALA A 262 33.36 36.31 21.21
CA ALA A 262 34.68 35.75 21.56
C ALA A 262 35.13 34.64 20.60
N GLU A 263 34.20 33.76 20.20
CA GLU A 263 34.37 32.82 19.09
C GLU A 263 33.80 33.43 17.80
N ARG A 264 34.46 33.17 16.67
CA ARG A 264 34.13 33.72 15.36
C ARG A 264 33.78 32.58 14.40
N LEU A 265 33.05 32.88 13.32
CA LEU A 265 32.64 31.85 12.35
C LEU A 265 33.76 30.87 11.95
N PRO A 266 35.01 31.30 11.62
CA PRO A 266 36.07 30.35 11.27
C PRO A 266 36.42 29.34 12.36
N SER A 267 36.39 29.74 13.64
CA SER A 267 36.70 28.82 14.75
C SER A 267 35.55 27.84 14.99
N MET A 268 34.30 28.27 14.81
CA MET A 268 33.13 27.40 14.93
C MET A 268 33.09 26.35 13.82
N LEU A 269 33.46 26.73 12.59
CA LEU A 269 33.55 25.79 11.47
C LEU A 269 34.67 24.77 11.62
N ALA A 270 35.83 25.19 12.13
CA ALA A 270 36.95 24.29 12.39
C ALA A 270 36.70 23.31 13.56
N SER A 271 35.67 23.53 14.38
CA SER A 271 35.30 22.64 15.48
C SER A 271 34.73 21.30 14.98
N PRO A 272 34.64 20.26 15.81
CA PRO A 272 33.97 19.01 15.42
C PRO A 272 32.44 19.07 15.49
N ALA A 273 31.83 20.23 15.80
CA ALA A 273 30.37 20.34 15.94
C ALA A 273 29.63 20.09 14.61
N GLU A 274 28.48 19.42 14.63
CA GLU A 274 27.63 19.17 13.46
C GLU A 274 26.83 20.40 13.03
N TRP A 275 26.59 21.36 13.93
CA TRP A 275 25.93 22.63 13.63
C TRP A 275 26.57 23.81 14.35
N VAL A 276 26.39 25.01 13.78
CA VAL A 276 26.93 26.25 14.31
C VAL A 276 25.88 27.35 14.35
N SER A 277 26.07 28.32 15.25
CA SER A 277 25.22 29.51 15.33
C SER A 277 26.03 30.79 15.07
N PRO A 278 26.02 31.31 13.82
CA PRO A 278 26.75 32.52 13.47
C PRO A 278 26.10 33.78 14.05
N GLY A 279 26.89 34.84 14.24
CA GLY A 279 26.47 36.06 14.94
C GLY A 279 26.61 37.34 14.13
N ARG A 280 26.08 38.44 14.68
CA ARG A 280 26.09 39.77 14.03
C ARG A 280 27.49 40.25 13.65
N ALA A 281 28.49 39.93 14.47
CA ALA A 281 29.84 40.38 14.23
C ALA A 281 30.45 39.76 12.96
N ASP A 282 29.91 38.63 12.48
CA ASP A 282 30.27 37.96 11.23
C ASP A 282 29.35 38.34 10.04
N GLY A 283 28.46 39.33 10.21
CA GLY A 283 27.67 39.90 9.11
C GLY A 283 26.23 39.36 8.94
N PHE A 284 25.71 38.59 9.90
CA PHE A 284 24.42 37.87 9.76
C PHE A 284 23.16 38.66 10.16
N ALA A 285 23.29 39.97 10.41
CA ALA A 285 22.18 40.77 10.93
C ALA A 285 21.15 41.18 9.86
N GLU A 286 21.52 42.00 8.88
CA GLU A 286 20.51 42.62 8.00
C GLU A 286 20.23 41.82 6.72
N ASP A 287 21.28 41.26 6.11
CA ASP A 287 21.20 40.45 4.90
C ASP A 287 22.19 39.29 5.01
N PRO A 288 21.78 38.16 5.61
CA PRO A 288 22.70 37.05 5.85
C PRO A 288 23.28 36.51 4.53
N PRO A 289 24.58 36.16 4.50
CA PRO A 289 25.22 35.61 3.31
C PRO A 289 24.56 34.28 2.89
N VAL A 290 24.78 33.85 1.64
CA VAL A 290 24.41 32.47 1.25
C VAL A 290 25.17 31.50 2.13
N TRP A 291 24.47 30.56 2.75
CA TRP A 291 25.11 29.49 3.47
C TRP A 291 25.69 28.47 2.48
N ASN A 292 27.01 28.35 2.47
CA ASN A 292 27.76 27.38 1.64
C ASN A 292 28.64 26.45 2.47
N GLU A 293 28.49 26.46 3.79
CA GLU A 293 29.40 25.78 4.71
C GLU A 293 28.87 24.37 5.03
N GLU A 294 29.77 23.41 5.26
CA GLU A 294 29.50 21.97 5.38
C GLU A 294 28.79 21.56 6.69
N LYS A 295 28.18 22.52 7.40
CA LYS A 295 27.50 22.32 8.69
C LYS A 295 26.12 22.95 8.67
N VAL A 296 25.20 22.47 9.50
CA VAL A 296 23.89 23.10 9.63
C VAL A 296 24.02 24.47 10.31
N SER A 297 23.38 25.49 9.74
CA SER A 297 23.35 26.85 10.30
C SER A 297 22.08 27.08 11.11
N LEU A 298 22.18 27.05 12.44
CA LEU A 298 21.09 27.47 13.34
C LEU A 298 21.27 28.94 13.66
N LEU A 299 20.65 29.82 12.88
CA LEU A 299 20.84 31.26 12.98
C LEU A 299 19.97 31.85 14.10
N ASP A 300 20.55 31.97 15.29
CA ASP A 300 19.85 32.38 16.51
C ASP A 300 19.95 33.89 16.72
N THR A 301 18.80 34.55 16.95
CA THR A 301 18.80 35.99 17.22
C THR A 301 19.57 36.36 18.49
N ASP A 302 19.80 35.44 19.44
CA ASP A 302 20.67 35.64 20.59
C ASP A 302 22.05 36.20 20.21
N HIS A 303 22.68 35.61 19.20
CA HIS A 303 24.03 35.99 18.74
C HIS A 303 24.02 37.14 17.73
N VAL A 304 22.83 37.57 17.30
CA VAL A 304 22.66 38.67 16.36
C VAL A 304 22.26 39.96 17.10
N TRP A 305 21.17 39.92 17.88
CA TRP A 305 20.62 41.08 18.59
C TRP A 305 20.21 40.79 20.04
N GLY A 306 20.18 39.53 20.48
CA GLY A 306 19.35 39.11 21.60
C GLY A 306 17.88 39.06 21.15
N VAL A 307 17.07 39.92 21.74
CA VAL A 307 15.66 40.13 21.36
C VAL A 307 15.59 41.09 20.16
N GLY A 308 15.45 40.56 18.94
CA GLY A 308 15.47 41.34 17.70
C GLY A 308 14.97 40.59 16.45
N GLY A 309 15.15 41.19 15.28
CA GLY A 309 14.71 40.62 13.99
C GLY A 309 13.43 41.24 13.40
N ASN A 310 13.08 40.79 12.19
CA ASN A 310 11.87 41.15 11.44
C ASN A 310 11.47 40.05 10.43
N PRO A 311 10.26 40.05 9.85
CA PRO A 311 9.82 39.04 8.90
C PRO A 311 10.71 38.89 7.66
N ALA A 312 11.20 39.99 7.10
CA ALA A 312 12.07 39.95 5.92
C ALA A 312 13.39 39.21 6.20
N TRP A 313 13.93 39.34 7.42
CA TRP A 313 15.11 38.58 7.83
C TRP A 313 14.86 37.07 7.86
N VAL A 314 13.68 36.62 8.28
CA VAL A 314 13.32 35.19 8.27
C VAL A 314 13.35 34.64 6.85
N TRP A 315 12.69 35.33 5.91
CA TRP A 315 12.64 34.89 4.51
C TRP A 315 14.01 34.96 3.84
N ARG A 316 14.80 36.01 4.09
CA ARG A 316 16.19 36.07 3.60
C ARG A 316 17.02 34.91 4.13
N SER A 317 16.94 34.61 5.42
CA SER A 317 17.62 33.48 6.06
C SER A 317 17.22 32.15 5.42
N PHE A 318 15.92 31.89 5.26
CA PHE A 318 15.41 30.66 4.64
C PHE A 318 15.92 30.49 3.20
N LEU A 319 15.77 31.53 2.37
CA LEU A 319 16.19 31.49 0.96
C LEU A 319 17.71 31.42 0.79
N ARG A 320 18.48 31.66 1.86
CA ARG A 320 19.94 31.54 1.91
C ARG A 320 20.42 30.26 2.57
N GLY A 321 19.50 29.35 2.93
CA GLY A 321 19.82 28.03 3.46
C GLY A 321 20.11 28.00 4.97
N HIS A 322 19.64 28.99 5.73
CA HIS A 322 19.75 29.03 7.19
C HIS A 322 18.47 28.53 7.87
N ASN A 323 18.62 28.03 9.11
CA ASN A 323 17.54 27.60 10.00
C ASN A 323 17.41 28.65 11.14
N PRO A 324 16.57 29.69 11.00
CA PRO A 324 16.48 30.77 11.96
C PRO A 324 15.70 30.36 13.22
N ILE A 325 16.17 30.81 14.39
CA ILE A 325 15.47 30.65 15.68
C ILE A 325 15.47 31.99 16.45
N PHE A 326 14.35 32.30 17.11
CA PHE A 326 14.12 33.59 17.78
C PHE A 326 14.23 33.49 19.30
N MET A 327 15.08 34.32 19.90
CA MET A 327 15.08 34.61 21.35
C MET A 327 13.91 35.52 21.70
N ASP A 328 12.85 34.90 22.22
CA ASP A 328 11.53 35.48 22.37
C ASP A 328 11.24 35.90 23.82
N PRO A 329 10.81 37.16 24.05
CA PRO A 329 10.16 37.59 25.29
C PRO A 329 8.98 36.72 25.74
N TYR A 330 8.38 35.96 24.83
CA TYR A 330 7.21 35.08 25.01
C TYR A 330 6.00 35.81 25.63
N ASP A 331 5.84 35.69 26.95
CA ASP A 331 4.80 36.31 27.77
C ASP A 331 5.26 37.60 28.48
N GLY A 332 6.54 37.95 28.31
CA GLY A 332 7.19 39.08 28.93
C GLY A 332 7.45 38.90 30.43
N SER A 333 7.32 37.71 31.00
CA SER A 333 7.55 37.46 32.44
C SER A 333 9.01 37.71 32.85
N VAL A 334 9.97 37.31 32.01
CA VAL A 334 11.41 37.46 32.27
C VAL A 334 11.99 38.75 31.69
N LEU A 335 12.01 38.90 30.36
CA LEU A 335 12.44 40.12 29.66
C LEU A 335 11.34 40.60 28.72
N GLY A 336 11.24 41.92 28.53
CA GLY A 336 10.39 42.53 27.50
C GLY A 336 9.55 43.72 27.96
N ARG A 337 9.43 44.73 27.08
CA ARG A 337 8.47 45.86 27.13
C ARG A 337 8.15 46.38 25.72
N GLY A 338 6.85 46.61 25.43
CA GLY A 338 6.39 47.62 24.44
C GLY A 338 6.61 47.39 22.94
N ARG A 339 6.91 46.17 22.46
CA ARG A 339 6.99 45.83 21.03
C ARG A 339 6.14 44.61 20.72
N ASP A 340 5.44 44.64 19.58
CA ASP A 340 4.74 43.49 19.02
C ASP A 340 5.70 42.58 18.24
N TRP A 341 5.74 41.30 18.61
CA TRP A 341 6.61 40.27 18.05
C TRP A 341 5.88 39.27 17.17
N GLU A 342 4.54 39.35 17.12
CA GLU A 342 3.70 38.41 16.38
C GLU A 342 4.08 38.26 14.90
N PRO A 343 4.41 39.34 14.16
CA PRO A 343 4.81 39.22 12.76
C PRO A 343 6.06 38.34 12.56
N LEU A 344 7.02 38.40 13.48
CA LEU A 344 8.24 37.60 13.39
C LEU A 344 7.94 36.12 13.68
N ARG A 345 7.16 35.83 14.71
CA ARG A 345 6.76 34.47 15.10
C ARG A 345 6.00 33.78 13.98
N THR A 346 5.09 34.52 13.35
CA THR A 346 4.25 34.08 12.24
C THR A 346 5.07 33.79 10.98
N ALA A 347 6.04 34.66 10.65
CA ALA A 347 6.93 34.45 9.50
C ALA A 347 7.77 33.18 9.61
N LEU A 348 8.28 32.83 10.81
CA LEU A 348 9.00 31.56 11.04
C LEU A 348 8.12 30.34 10.71
N GLY A 349 6.87 30.35 11.18
CA GLY A 349 5.90 29.30 10.89
C GLY A 349 5.52 29.20 9.41
N HIS A 350 5.34 30.35 8.74
CA HIS A 350 5.06 30.38 7.30
C HIS A 350 6.22 29.84 6.47
N ALA A 351 7.46 30.20 6.81
CA ALA A 351 8.64 29.66 6.13
C ALA A 351 8.71 28.14 6.28
N ARG A 352 8.45 27.59 7.46
CA ARG A 352 8.39 26.13 7.67
C ARG A 352 7.28 25.44 6.87
N ARG A 353 6.07 26.00 6.86
CA ARG A 353 4.96 25.44 6.07
C ARG A 353 5.30 25.34 4.58
N LEU A 354 6.05 26.32 4.05
CA LEU A 354 6.55 26.23 2.68
C LEU A 354 7.66 25.19 2.56
N ALA A 355 8.62 25.17 3.49
CA ALA A 355 9.71 24.21 3.53
C ALA A 355 9.21 22.74 3.51
N GLU A 356 8.10 22.44 4.19
CA GLU A 356 7.47 21.11 4.20
C GLU A 356 6.89 20.68 2.84
N ARG A 357 6.71 21.60 1.88
CA ARG A 357 6.20 21.33 0.52
C ARG A 357 7.31 21.24 -0.54
N VAL A 358 8.50 21.73 -0.19
CA VAL A 358 9.66 21.86 -1.08
C VAL A 358 10.58 20.66 -0.86
N ASN A 359 11.19 20.13 -1.92
CA ASN A 359 12.20 19.09 -1.79
C ASN A 359 13.52 19.66 -1.25
N LEU A 360 13.57 19.88 0.07
CA LEU A 360 14.74 20.43 0.75
C LEU A 360 15.99 19.55 0.63
N ALA A 361 15.85 18.25 0.34
CA ALA A 361 16.99 17.38 0.10
C ALA A 361 17.76 17.77 -1.18
N ALA A 362 17.06 18.28 -2.21
CA ALA A 362 17.67 18.64 -3.49
C ALA A 362 17.86 20.16 -3.68
N ILE A 363 16.99 20.99 -3.08
CA ILE A 363 16.99 22.43 -3.33
C ILE A 363 18.16 23.14 -2.63
N VAL A 364 18.85 24.03 -3.35
CA VAL A 364 19.97 24.82 -2.79
C VAL A 364 19.87 26.31 -3.19
N PRO A 365 20.54 27.24 -2.47
CA PRO A 365 20.52 28.65 -2.84
C PRO A 365 21.20 28.95 -4.18
N HIS A 366 20.50 29.67 -5.05
CA HIS A 366 20.91 30.07 -6.40
C HIS A 366 20.60 31.56 -6.65
N ASN A 367 21.35 32.45 -6.02
CA ASN A 367 21.12 33.90 -6.12
C ASN A 367 21.21 34.45 -7.55
N ASP A 368 21.93 33.76 -8.42
CA ASP A 368 22.16 34.12 -9.82
C ASP A 368 20.94 33.86 -10.71
N LEU A 369 20.06 32.93 -10.33
CA LEU A 369 18.89 32.58 -11.14
C LEU A 369 17.76 33.60 -11.04
N ALA A 370 17.66 34.35 -9.93
CA ALA A 370 16.61 35.35 -9.75
C ALA A 370 17.22 36.75 -9.55
N SER A 371 16.70 37.77 -10.25
CA SER A 371 17.21 39.15 -10.11
C SER A 371 16.92 39.77 -8.74
N THR A 372 16.09 39.13 -7.91
CA THR A 372 15.90 39.51 -6.49
C THR A 372 17.10 39.15 -5.63
N GLY A 373 17.94 38.23 -6.08
CA GLY A 373 19.05 37.66 -5.32
C GLY A 373 18.63 36.66 -4.25
N TYR A 374 17.35 36.25 -4.16
CA TYR A 374 16.85 35.31 -3.16
C TYR A 374 16.08 34.17 -3.84
N CYS A 375 16.78 33.08 -4.14
CA CYS A 375 16.21 31.93 -4.81
C CYS A 375 16.78 30.63 -4.22
N LEU A 376 15.91 29.71 -3.82
CA LEU A 376 16.25 28.30 -3.66
C LEU A 376 15.82 27.60 -4.95
N ALA A 377 16.69 26.82 -5.57
CA ALA A 377 16.32 26.06 -6.77
C ALA A 377 16.95 24.66 -6.80
N ASP A 378 16.21 23.73 -7.40
CA ASP A 378 16.70 22.52 -8.07
C ASP A 378 16.41 22.76 -9.56
N PRO A 379 17.38 23.32 -10.31
CA PRO A 379 17.10 23.87 -11.64
C PRO A 379 16.43 22.86 -12.58
N GLY A 380 15.29 23.27 -13.13
CA GLY A 380 14.46 22.45 -14.00
C GLY A 380 13.53 21.49 -13.28
N ARG A 381 13.40 21.59 -11.97
CA ARG A 381 12.46 20.80 -11.16
C ARG A 381 11.66 21.67 -10.20
N GLU A 382 12.30 22.56 -9.44
CA GLU A 382 11.62 23.31 -8.39
C GLU A 382 12.35 24.63 -8.07
N TYR A 383 11.59 25.71 -7.80
CA TYR A 383 12.13 27.04 -7.52
C TYR A 383 11.29 27.75 -6.44
N VAL A 384 11.94 28.38 -5.47
CA VAL A 384 11.32 29.28 -4.49
C VAL A 384 12.04 30.62 -4.55
N VAL A 385 11.33 31.71 -4.85
CA VAL A 385 11.92 33.04 -4.99
C VAL A 385 11.26 34.02 -4.03
N TYR A 386 12.05 34.71 -3.22
CA TYR A 386 11.56 35.79 -2.37
C TYR A 386 11.71 37.15 -3.05
N GLN A 387 10.60 37.89 -3.12
CA GLN A 387 10.51 39.26 -3.60
C GLN A 387 10.37 40.20 -2.39
N PRO A 388 11.45 40.91 -1.99
CA PRO A 388 11.43 41.74 -0.78
C PRO A 388 10.76 43.11 -0.95
N LYS A 389 10.50 43.55 -2.19
CA LYS A 389 9.89 44.86 -2.48
C LYS A 389 8.58 44.71 -3.22
N LYS A 390 7.56 45.42 -2.74
CA LYS A 390 6.25 45.56 -3.38
C LYS A 390 6.36 46.01 -4.84
N ASN A 391 5.56 45.41 -5.72
CA ASN A 391 5.30 45.86 -7.09
C ASN A 391 6.52 45.91 -8.03
N GLU A 392 7.66 45.38 -7.64
CA GLU A 392 8.84 45.25 -8.50
C GLU A 392 8.69 44.00 -9.40
N THR A 393 9.00 44.14 -10.69
CA THR A 393 9.11 42.96 -11.57
C THR A 393 10.51 42.39 -11.42
N PHE A 394 10.64 41.08 -11.34
CA PHE A 394 11.95 40.40 -11.33
C PHE A 394 12.05 39.36 -12.43
N SER A 395 13.28 39.07 -12.88
CA SER A 395 13.55 37.98 -13.80
C SER A 395 13.95 36.72 -13.03
N LEU A 396 13.52 35.57 -13.53
CA LEU A 396 13.93 34.23 -13.09
C LEU A 396 14.35 33.41 -14.30
N GLU A 397 15.55 32.86 -14.26
CA GLU A 397 16.06 31.89 -15.25
C GLU A 397 15.41 30.52 -14.99
N LEU A 398 14.60 30.05 -15.94
CA LEU A 398 13.88 28.77 -15.85
C LEU A 398 14.36 27.81 -16.93
N ALA A 399 14.48 26.53 -16.60
CA ALA A 399 14.63 25.50 -17.62
C ALA A 399 13.31 25.29 -18.38
N ALA A 400 13.38 24.74 -19.60
CA ALA A 400 12.18 24.46 -20.38
C ALA A 400 11.25 23.44 -19.68
N GLY A 401 9.94 23.69 -19.74
CA GLY A 401 8.91 22.82 -19.18
C GLY A 401 7.66 23.56 -18.71
N ILE A 402 6.68 22.78 -18.24
CA ILE A 402 5.45 23.28 -17.61
C ILE A 402 5.65 23.25 -16.10
N TYR A 403 5.31 24.36 -15.43
CA TYR A 403 5.43 24.50 -13.99
C TYR A 403 4.07 24.87 -13.38
N TRP A 404 3.73 24.24 -12.26
CA TRP A 404 2.80 24.81 -11.31
C TRP A 404 3.40 26.06 -10.69
N LEU A 405 2.57 27.09 -10.52
CA LEU A 405 2.91 28.39 -9.99
C LEU A 405 1.95 28.75 -8.87
N GLU A 406 2.51 29.14 -7.73
CA GLU A 406 1.77 29.67 -6.60
C GLU A 406 2.49 30.90 -6.04
N TRP A 407 1.74 31.93 -5.67
CA TRP A 407 2.24 33.06 -4.88
C TRP A 407 1.81 32.92 -3.43
N PHE A 408 2.74 33.24 -2.54
CA PHE A 408 2.57 33.17 -1.09
C PHE A 408 2.82 34.54 -0.44
N ASP A 409 1.88 34.99 0.40
CA ASP A 409 2.01 36.21 1.22
C ASP A 409 2.89 35.89 2.44
N PRO A 410 4.11 36.46 2.52
CA PRO A 410 5.09 36.10 3.55
C PRO A 410 4.67 36.51 4.97
N ALA A 411 3.72 37.44 5.10
CA ALA A 411 3.24 37.98 6.37
C ALA A 411 1.93 37.34 6.84
N GLN A 412 1.01 37.04 5.91
CA GLN A 412 -0.31 36.50 6.22
C GLN A 412 -0.43 34.98 5.99
N GLY A 413 0.48 34.40 5.20
CA GLY A 413 0.40 33.02 4.74
C GLY A 413 -0.69 32.74 3.70
N ALA A 414 -1.31 33.80 3.16
CA ALA A 414 -2.30 33.67 2.10
C ALA A 414 -1.64 33.15 0.81
N ARG A 415 -2.36 32.32 0.06
CA ARG A 415 -1.92 31.76 -1.21
C ARG A 415 -2.82 32.25 -2.34
N THR A 416 -2.28 32.38 -3.54
CA THR A 416 -3.11 32.47 -4.75
C THR A 416 -3.55 31.08 -5.20
N ASP A 417 -4.57 31.02 -6.05
CA ASP A 417 -4.88 29.81 -6.80
C ASP A 417 -3.64 29.36 -7.61
N SER A 418 -3.45 28.05 -7.71
CA SER A 418 -2.36 27.47 -8.49
C SER A 418 -2.60 27.71 -9.98
N ALA A 419 -1.63 28.31 -10.66
CA ALA A 419 -1.64 28.51 -12.10
C ALA A 419 -0.60 27.61 -12.78
N ARG A 420 -0.81 27.27 -14.07
CA ARG A 420 0.23 26.60 -14.87
C ARG A 420 0.92 27.62 -15.78
N ILE A 421 2.24 27.52 -15.87
CA ILE A 421 3.03 28.32 -16.79
C ILE A 421 3.94 27.43 -17.62
N GLU A 422 4.01 27.70 -18.92
CA GLU A 422 4.96 27.04 -19.83
C GLU A 422 6.19 27.95 -20.00
N ALA A 423 7.39 27.42 -19.76
CA ALA A 423 8.65 28.10 -20.01
C ALA A 423 9.38 27.42 -21.19
N SER A 424 9.81 28.22 -22.17
CA SER A 424 10.64 27.76 -23.30
C SER A 424 12.12 27.56 -22.95
N GLY A 425 12.49 27.80 -21.68
CA GLY A 425 13.88 27.95 -21.25
C GLY A 425 14.36 29.40 -21.31
N GLY A 426 15.18 29.81 -20.33
CA GLY A 426 15.76 31.14 -20.19
C GLY A 426 15.00 32.09 -19.26
N GLY A 427 15.38 33.37 -19.27
CA GLY A 427 14.86 34.40 -18.38
C GLY A 427 13.40 34.74 -18.61
N ARG A 428 12.59 34.65 -17.55
CA ARG A 428 11.17 35.01 -17.52
C ARG A 428 10.87 36.05 -16.46
N GLN A 429 9.96 36.97 -16.76
CA GLN A 429 9.56 38.04 -15.84
C GLN A 429 8.38 37.63 -14.95
N PHE A 430 8.45 37.98 -13.68
CA PHE A 430 7.42 37.74 -12.67
C PHE A 430 7.13 39.00 -11.85
N LYS A 431 5.89 39.13 -11.37
CA LYS A 431 5.46 40.22 -10.50
C LYS A 431 4.49 39.69 -9.45
N GLY A 432 4.85 39.84 -8.17
CA GLY A 432 4.02 39.41 -7.06
C GLY A 432 2.65 40.13 -7.03
N PRO A 433 1.57 39.44 -6.65
CA PRO A 433 0.21 39.98 -6.63
C PRO A 433 -0.11 40.77 -5.37
N PHE A 434 0.74 40.70 -4.33
CA PHE A 434 0.46 41.27 -3.02
C PHE A 434 0.89 42.72 -2.89
N ALA A 435 0.29 43.39 -1.90
CA ALA A 435 0.56 44.79 -1.60
C ALA A 435 1.89 45.01 -0.82
N ALA A 436 2.66 43.97 -0.53
CA ALA A 436 3.91 43.98 0.23
C ALA A 436 4.95 43.07 -0.45
N ASP A 437 5.76 42.35 0.33
CA ASP A 437 6.63 41.27 -0.14
C ASP A 437 5.82 40.06 -0.64
N ALA A 438 6.47 39.19 -1.40
CA ALA A 438 5.86 37.99 -1.97
C ALA A 438 6.87 36.85 -2.06
N VAL A 439 6.42 35.61 -1.97
CA VAL A 439 7.21 34.43 -2.31
C VAL A 439 6.56 33.75 -3.51
N LEU A 440 7.34 33.50 -4.56
CA LEU A 440 6.95 32.70 -5.71
C LEU A 440 7.42 31.27 -5.50
N TYR A 441 6.53 30.30 -5.65
CA TYR A 441 6.86 28.88 -5.67
C TYR A 441 6.50 28.30 -7.04
N LEU A 442 7.48 27.66 -7.68
CA LEU A 442 7.33 26.96 -8.96
C LEU A 442 7.77 25.51 -8.82
N LYS A 443 6.95 24.57 -9.30
CA LYS A 443 7.29 23.14 -9.36
C LYS A 443 6.98 22.59 -10.73
N LYS A 444 7.98 21.96 -11.37
CA LYS A 444 7.81 21.34 -12.69
C LYS A 444 6.78 20.23 -12.59
N VAL A 445 5.88 20.18 -13.57
CA VAL A 445 4.93 19.08 -13.70
C VAL A 445 5.74 17.85 -14.14
N GLY A 446 5.94 16.89 -13.23
CA GLY A 446 6.53 15.59 -13.53
C GLY A 446 5.50 14.62 -14.12
N PRO A 447 5.94 13.45 -14.62
CA PRO A 447 5.01 12.43 -15.08
C PRO A 447 4.13 11.94 -13.93
N LEU A 448 2.82 11.82 -14.15
CA LEU A 448 1.92 11.21 -13.17
C LEU A 448 2.14 9.70 -13.22
N SER A 449 2.64 9.11 -12.14
CA SER A 449 2.97 7.68 -12.07
C SER A 449 1.98 6.91 -11.21
N LYS A 450 1.58 5.71 -11.66
CA LYS A 450 0.72 4.79 -10.91
C LYS A 450 1.17 3.34 -11.10
N GLU A 451 0.76 2.46 -10.21
CA GLU A 451 0.89 1.02 -10.36
C GLU A 451 -0.49 0.41 -10.62
N VAL A 452 -0.54 -0.67 -11.40
CA VAL A 452 -1.76 -1.44 -11.62
C VAL A 452 -1.40 -2.91 -11.78
N GLU A 453 -2.28 -3.79 -11.32
CA GLU A 453 -2.15 -5.22 -11.57
C GLU A 453 -2.59 -5.57 -13.00
N LEU A 454 -2.02 -6.63 -13.57
CA LEU A 454 -2.45 -7.17 -14.86
C LEU A 454 -3.96 -7.50 -14.80
N TYR A 455 -4.67 -7.09 -15.84
CA TYR A 455 -6.13 -7.14 -15.98
C TYR A 455 -6.94 -6.27 -15.02
N HIS A 456 -6.31 -5.41 -14.23
CA HIS A 456 -6.97 -4.28 -13.58
C HIS A 456 -6.76 -3.00 -14.39
N TRP A 457 -7.36 -1.91 -13.94
CA TRP A 457 -7.26 -0.61 -14.59
C TRP A 457 -7.08 0.51 -13.58
N VAL A 458 -6.55 1.64 -14.05
CA VAL A 458 -6.25 2.80 -13.21
C VAL A 458 -6.57 4.11 -13.92
N ASP A 459 -7.13 5.07 -13.17
CA ASP A 459 -7.57 6.37 -13.67
C ASP A 459 -6.58 7.50 -13.37
N PHE A 460 -6.44 8.43 -14.30
CA PHE A 460 -5.70 9.69 -14.17
C PHE A 460 -6.68 10.86 -14.28
N PRO A 461 -7.27 11.30 -13.15
CA PRO A 461 -8.13 12.48 -13.14
C PRO A 461 -7.29 13.76 -13.25
N ILE A 462 -7.63 14.60 -14.22
CA ILE A 462 -6.97 15.87 -14.52
C ILE A 462 -8.01 16.99 -14.43
N GLU A 463 -7.74 17.97 -13.58
CA GLU A 463 -8.51 19.22 -13.58
C GLU A 463 -8.10 20.08 -14.76
N ALA A 464 -9.08 20.46 -15.59
CA ALA A 464 -8.90 21.28 -16.78
C ALA A 464 -9.88 22.45 -16.82
N PRO A 465 -9.68 23.48 -15.96
CA PRO A 465 -10.54 24.66 -15.94
C PRO A 465 -10.44 25.41 -17.27
N GLY A 466 -11.59 25.69 -17.88
CA GLY A 466 -11.70 26.36 -19.19
C GLY A 466 -12.53 25.64 -20.25
N ALA A 467 -12.98 24.41 -19.97
CA ALA A 467 -13.96 23.73 -20.79
C ALA A 467 -15.37 24.34 -20.59
N THR A 468 -16.06 24.65 -21.68
CA THR A 468 -17.36 25.35 -21.68
C THR A 468 -18.50 24.50 -21.10
N ASP A 469 -19.46 25.14 -20.41
CA ASP A 469 -20.54 24.48 -19.66
C ASP A 469 -21.50 23.61 -20.50
N GLY A 470 -22.18 22.67 -19.83
CA GLY A 470 -23.23 21.84 -20.42
C GLY A 470 -22.69 20.73 -21.33
N VAL A 471 -23.34 20.50 -22.47
CA VAL A 471 -23.00 19.42 -23.44
C VAL A 471 -21.56 19.54 -23.94
N ALA A 472 -21.02 20.75 -24.02
CA ALA A 472 -19.67 20.97 -24.53
C ALA A 472 -18.57 20.36 -23.66
N ARG A 473 -18.78 20.20 -22.34
CA ARG A 473 -17.83 19.46 -21.47
C ARG A 473 -17.70 18.00 -21.90
N TRP A 474 -18.80 17.41 -22.31
CA TRP A 474 -18.85 16.02 -22.78
C TRP A 474 -18.21 15.85 -24.16
N ASP A 475 -18.00 16.95 -24.89
CA ASP A 475 -17.43 17.01 -26.23
C ASP A 475 -15.94 17.36 -26.28
N VAL A 476 -15.30 17.53 -25.12
CA VAL A 476 -13.84 17.62 -25.06
C VAL A 476 -13.24 16.31 -25.57
N GLU A 477 -12.39 16.44 -26.59
CA GLU A 477 -11.67 15.33 -27.20
C GLU A 477 -10.23 15.30 -26.71
N GLY A 478 -9.64 14.11 -26.75
CA GLY A 478 -8.26 13.90 -26.38
C GLY A 478 -7.96 12.41 -26.28
N ALA A 479 -6.67 12.09 -26.42
CA ALA A 479 -6.19 10.72 -26.37
C ALA A 479 -4.85 10.65 -25.63
N CYS A 480 -4.60 9.55 -24.95
CA CYS A 480 -3.31 9.18 -24.41
C CYS A 480 -2.77 7.99 -25.21
N VAL A 481 -1.60 8.14 -25.84
CA VAL A 481 -0.91 7.04 -26.51
C VAL A 481 0.10 6.44 -25.53
N TRP A 482 -0.21 5.23 -25.08
CA TRP A 482 0.62 4.42 -24.19
C TRP A 482 1.59 3.56 -25.00
N THR A 483 2.87 3.61 -24.65
CA THR A 483 3.92 2.79 -25.23
C THR A 483 4.57 1.97 -24.12
N HIS A 484 4.63 0.65 -24.32
CA HIS A 484 5.32 -0.26 -23.41
C HIS A 484 6.84 -0.14 -23.55
N GLU A 485 7.59 -0.47 -22.50
CA GLU A 485 9.06 -0.43 -22.51
C GLU A 485 9.71 -1.37 -23.56
N ASN A 486 8.97 -2.36 -24.07
CA ASN A 486 9.42 -3.16 -25.21
C ASN A 486 9.51 -2.37 -26.54
N GLY A 487 8.96 -1.16 -26.60
CA GLY A 487 9.00 -0.25 -27.74
C GLY A 487 8.11 -0.61 -28.93
N THR A 488 7.38 -1.74 -28.89
CA THR A 488 6.55 -2.23 -30.00
C THR A 488 5.06 -2.30 -29.67
N THR A 489 4.71 -2.46 -28.40
CA THR A 489 3.31 -2.58 -27.98
C THR A 489 2.75 -1.20 -27.61
N GLN A 490 1.63 -0.83 -28.22
CA GLN A 490 0.94 0.42 -27.97
C GLN A 490 -0.54 0.22 -27.66
N ARG A 491 -1.08 1.15 -26.86
CA ARG A 491 -2.51 1.28 -26.57
C ARG A 491 -2.90 2.75 -26.62
N THR A 492 -4.13 3.05 -27.00
CA THR A 492 -4.67 4.40 -26.99
C THR A 492 -5.89 4.45 -26.08
N SER A 493 -5.94 5.43 -25.19
CA SER A 493 -7.09 5.65 -24.32
C SER A 493 -7.64 7.05 -24.55
N LEU A 494 -8.95 7.15 -24.75
CA LEU A 494 -9.62 8.44 -24.96
C LEU A 494 -9.94 9.10 -23.62
N VAL A 495 -9.98 10.42 -23.61
CA VAL A 495 -10.39 11.20 -22.44
C VAL A 495 -11.91 11.22 -22.32
N TRP A 496 -12.44 11.22 -21.09
CA TRP A 496 -13.86 11.50 -20.84
C TRP A 496 -14.06 12.50 -19.71
N TYR A 497 -15.24 13.12 -19.69
CA TYR A 497 -15.64 14.02 -18.61
C TYR A 497 -16.22 13.21 -17.45
N SER A 498 -15.79 13.50 -16.22
CA SER A 498 -16.21 12.77 -15.01
C SER A 498 -17.67 12.99 -14.61
N GLY A 499 -18.36 13.98 -15.19
CA GLY A 499 -19.70 14.38 -14.76
C GLY A 499 -19.72 15.37 -13.59
N SER A 500 -18.57 15.72 -13.01
CA SER A 500 -18.45 16.67 -11.90
C SER A 500 -17.29 17.65 -12.08
N GLY A 501 -17.46 18.89 -11.64
CA GLY A 501 -16.43 19.93 -11.76
C GLY A 501 -15.92 20.13 -13.19
N ASP A 502 -14.65 20.44 -13.34
CA ASP A 502 -13.93 20.50 -14.63
C ASP A 502 -12.90 19.35 -14.70
N THR A 503 -13.29 18.16 -14.25
CA THR A 503 -12.41 16.99 -14.15
C THR A 503 -12.62 16.05 -15.34
N TYR A 504 -11.51 15.76 -16.02
CA TYR A 504 -11.41 14.85 -17.15
C TYR A 504 -10.51 13.68 -16.79
N VAL A 505 -10.75 12.50 -17.36
CA VAL A 505 -10.05 11.29 -16.93
C VAL A 505 -9.47 10.57 -18.14
N TYR A 506 -8.24 10.12 -18.00
CA TYR A 506 -7.64 9.08 -18.86
C TYR A 506 -7.54 7.78 -18.05
N ARG A 507 -7.88 6.64 -18.65
CA ARG A 507 -7.73 5.32 -18.03
C ARG A 507 -6.60 4.56 -18.69
N PHE A 508 -5.94 3.68 -17.95
CA PHE A 508 -5.06 2.66 -18.49
C PHE A 508 -5.46 1.29 -17.93
N GLY A 509 -5.60 0.30 -18.80
CA GLY A 509 -5.82 -1.09 -18.41
C GLY A 509 -4.52 -1.89 -18.46
N GLY A 510 -4.19 -2.64 -17.40
CA GLY A 510 -3.02 -3.49 -17.36
C GLY A 510 -3.14 -4.62 -18.39
N SER A 511 -2.53 -4.46 -19.57
CA SER A 511 -2.57 -5.47 -20.65
C SER A 511 -1.29 -6.26 -20.87
N LEU A 512 -0.17 -5.79 -20.32
CA LEU A 512 1.12 -6.46 -20.40
C LEU A 512 1.98 -6.02 -19.21
N PRO A 513 2.60 -6.94 -18.44
CA PRO A 513 3.49 -6.58 -17.35
C PRO A 513 4.69 -5.76 -17.81
N GLY A 514 5.17 -4.86 -16.94
CA GLY A 514 6.27 -3.94 -17.20
C GLY A 514 5.82 -2.48 -17.31
N ARG A 515 6.78 -1.62 -17.63
CA ARG A 515 6.58 -0.17 -17.61
C ARG A 515 5.90 0.35 -18.88
N TRP A 516 4.91 1.21 -18.70
CA TRP A 516 4.22 1.95 -19.76
C TRP A 516 4.39 3.46 -19.61
N THR A 517 4.58 4.15 -20.73
CA THR A 517 4.62 5.62 -20.79
C THR A 517 3.55 6.13 -21.75
N GLY A 518 2.70 7.03 -21.26
CA GLY A 518 1.61 7.65 -21.98
C GLY A 518 1.89 9.11 -22.29
N ILE A 519 1.65 9.53 -23.54
CA ILE A 519 1.67 10.94 -23.92
C ILE A 519 0.26 11.36 -24.35
N THR A 520 -0.26 12.39 -23.70
CA THR A 520 -1.60 12.92 -23.97
C THR A 520 -1.58 13.95 -25.11
N SER A 521 -2.68 13.99 -25.87
CA SER A 521 -2.97 15.01 -26.87
C SER A 521 -4.41 15.48 -26.72
N SER A 522 -4.63 16.81 -26.73
CA SER A 522 -5.96 17.42 -26.66
C SER A 522 -5.93 18.87 -27.16
N PRO A 523 -7.02 19.38 -27.77
CA PRO A 523 -7.18 20.82 -28.00
C PRO A 523 -7.27 21.64 -26.70
N VAL A 524 -7.55 21.00 -25.55
CA VAL A 524 -7.57 21.66 -24.25
C VAL A 524 -6.18 21.62 -23.64
N THR A 525 -5.52 22.77 -23.52
CA THR A 525 -4.11 22.88 -23.06
C THR A 525 -3.83 22.18 -21.73
N ALA A 526 -4.80 22.12 -20.81
CA ALA A 526 -4.62 21.45 -19.53
C ALA A 526 -4.54 19.91 -19.62
N LEU A 527 -5.01 19.34 -20.74
CA LEU A 527 -5.06 17.91 -21.07
C LEU A 527 -4.04 17.51 -22.15
N ASP A 528 -3.29 18.47 -22.70
CA ASP A 528 -2.36 18.25 -23.78
C ASP A 528 -0.93 18.08 -23.25
N SER A 529 -0.13 17.25 -23.93
CA SER A 529 1.31 17.10 -23.68
C SER A 529 1.67 16.67 -22.24
N LEU A 530 0.73 16.07 -21.51
CA LEU A 530 1.00 15.41 -20.23
C LEU A 530 1.72 14.08 -20.47
N GLU A 531 2.74 13.82 -19.66
CA GLU A 531 3.41 12.52 -19.55
C GLU A 531 2.79 11.73 -18.39
N LEU A 532 2.30 10.54 -18.67
CA LEU A 532 1.72 9.61 -17.69
C LEU A 532 2.59 8.35 -17.67
N THR A 533 2.78 7.72 -16.52
CA THR A 533 3.49 6.44 -16.42
C THR A 533 2.70 5.44 -15.61
N VAL A 534 2.73 4.17 -16.04
CA VAL A 534 2.10 3.07 -15.32
C VAL A 534 3.08 1.91 -15.22
N GLU A 535 3.28 1.37 -14.02
CA GLU A 535 3.94 0.08 -13.82
C GLU A 535 2.87 -1.02 -13.74
N VAL A 536 2.94 -2.01 -14.64
CA VAL A 536 2.00 -3.13 -14.65
C VAL A 536 2.61 -4.33 -13.96
N MET A 537 2.05 -4.71 -12.82
CA MET A 537 2.47 -5.88 -12.05
C MET A 537 1.77 -7.14 -12.57
N PRO A 538 2.42 -8.33 -12.54
CA PRO A 538 1.75 -9.59 -12.85
C PRO A 538 0.49 -9.81 -12.02
N SER A 539 -0.51 -10.51 -12.59
CA SER A 539 -1.72 -10.90 -11.86
C SER A 539 -1.36 -11.87 -10.73
N ARG A 540 -1.78 -11.52 -9.51
CA ARG A 540 -1.75 -12.31 -8.27
C ARG A 540 -2.97 -13.20 -8.16
N ASN A 541 -4.07 -12.84 -8.81
CA ASN A 541 -5.23 -13.72 -8.96
C ASN A 541 -5.00 -14.62 -10.20
N PRO A 542 -4.82 -15.94 -10.02
CA PRO A 542 -4.58 -16.87 -11.14
C PRO A 542 -5.83 -17.08 -11.99
N ASP A 543 -7.03 -16.86 -11.45
CA ASP A 543 -8.30 -17.07 -12.13
C ASP A 543 -8.79 -15.87 -12.92
N ARG A 544 -8.25 -14.68 -12.65
CA ARG A 544 -8.67 -13.46 -13.32
C ARG A 544 -8.58 -13.56 -14.84
N ALA A 545 -9.71 -13.30 -15.50
CA ALA A 545 -9.81 -13.28 -16.95
C ALA A 545 -9.41 -11.90 -17.51
N GLY A 546 -8.42 -11.89 -18.38
CA GLY A 546 -7.84 -10.72 -18.99
C GLY A 546 -8.46 -10.30 -20.32
N TRP A 547 -7.62 -9.71 -21.17
CA TRP A 547 -8.02 -9.19 -22.48
C TRP A 547 -8.42 -10.31 -23.44
N SER A 548 -9.46 -10.08 -24.24
CA SER A 548 -9.82 -11.00 -25.31
C SER A 548 -8.73 -11.02 -26.39
N GLY A 549 -8.74 -12.04 -27.23
CA GLY A 549 -7.85 -12.10 -28.38
C GLY A 549 -8.16 -13.27 -29.29
N GLN A 550 -7.72 -13.17 -30.54
CA GLN A 550 -7.85 -14.25 -31.51
C GLN A 550 -6.61 -15.16 -31.47
N ARG A 551 -6.83 -16.47 -31.50
CA ARG A 551 -5.78 -17.48 -31.62
C ARG A 551 -5.57 -17.86 -33.08
N PRO A 552 -4.41 -17.59 -33.70
CA PRO A 552 -4.19 -17.88 -35.12
C PRO A 552 -4.41 -19.36 -35.51
N GLU A 553 -4.09 -20.28 -34.60
CA GLU A 553 -4.25 -21.73 -34.77
C GLU A 553 -5.69 -22.22 -34.53
N GLU A 554 -6.51 -21.45 -33.82
CA GLU A 554 -7.90 -21.76 -33.50
C GLU A 554 -8.76 -20.48 -33.61
N PRO A 555 -8.98 -19.93 -34.82
CA PRO A 555 -9.63 -18.62 -34.99
C PRO A 555 -11.09 -18.59 -34.53
N THR A 556 -11.74 -19.75 -34.42
CA THR A 556 -13.10 -19.91 -33.89
C THR A 556 -13.16 -20.02 -32.36
N ALA A 557 -12.03 -20.05 -31.68
CA ALA A 557 -11.99 -20.15 -30.23
C ALA A 557 -12.29 -18.80 -29.57
N TRP A 558 -13.25 -18.80 -28.65
CA TRP A 558 -13.35 -17.75 -27.64
C TRP A 558 -12.12 -17.82 -26.75
N ALA A 559 -11.26 -16.79 -26.82
CA ALA A 559 -10.03 -16.76 -26.06
C ALA A 559 -9.82 -15.43 -25.34
N HIS A 560 -9.16 -15.53 -24.19
CA HIS A 560 -8.87 -14.43 -23.29
C HIS A 560 -7.53 -14.68 -22.58
N GLN A 561 -6.88 -13.62 -22.14
CA GLN A 561 -5.64 -13.72 -21.40
C GLN A 561 -5.90 -14.30 -20.00
N LYS A 562 -5.00 -15.15 -19.50
CA LYS A 562 -5.03 -15.69 -18.14
C LYS A 562 -3.60 -15.80 -17.59
N GLY A 563 -3.50 -15.87 -16.27
CA GLY A 563 -2.24 -16.07 -15.57
C GLY A 563 -1.35 -14.81 -15.51
N PRO A 564 -0.16 -14.92 -14.90
CA PRO A 564 0.66 -13.76 -14.54
C PRO A 564 1.28 -13.03 -15.75
N ASN A 565 1.31 -13.69 -16.92
CA ASN A 565 2.06 -13.22 -18.09
C ASN A 565 1.18 -12.90 -19.32
N GLY A 566 -0.16 -13.01 -19.24
CA GLY A 566 -1.01 -12.68 -20.39
C GLY A 566 -1.20 -13.80 -21.41
N GLU A 567 -1.16 -15.07 -21.01
CA GLU A 567 -1.32 -16.20 -21.95
C GLU A 567 -2.76 -16.29 -22.47
N LEU A 568 -2.93 -16.38 -23.78
CA LEU A 568 -4.24 -16.45 -24.41
C LEU A 568 -4.80 -17.89 -24.36
N VAL A 569 -5.81 -18.11 -23.52
CA VAL A 569 -6.42 -19.43 -23.29
C VAL A 569 -7.85 -19.49 -23.82
N LYS A 570 -8.25 -20.67 -24.32
CA LYS A 570 -9.62 -20.94 -24.77
C LYS A 570 -10.57 -21.10 -23.59
N ASN A 571 -11.70 -20.42 -23.64
CA ASN A 571 -12.77 -20.54 -22.66
C ASN A 571 -14.09 -20.14 -23.32
N THR A 572 -14.97 -21.08 -23.59
CA THR A 572 -16.23 -20.78 -24.27
C THR A 572 -17.21 -20.16 -23.28
N PRO A 573 -17.78 -18.97 -23.56
CA PRO A 573 -18.66 -18.33 -22.59
C PRO A 573 -20.03 -19.01 -22.54
N ILE A 574 -20.41 -19.34 -21.33
CA ILE A 574 -21.67 -19.94 -20.92
C ILE A 574 -22.27 -18.90 -19.98
N LEU A 575 -23.18 -18.10 -20.52
CA LEU A 575 -23.60 -16.85 -19.91
C LEU A 575 -24.93 -17.00 -19.17
N ILE A 576 -25.04 -16.35 -18.01
CA ILE A 576 -26.30 -16.25 -17.26
C ILE A 576 -26.99 -14.90 -17.51
N MET A 577 -28.31 -14.89 -17.66
CA MET A 577 -29.09 -13.64 -17.74
C MET A 577 -29.04 -12.87 -16.42
N MET A 578 -28.42 -11.69 -16.44
CA MET A 578 -28.40 -10.74 -15.32
C MET A 578 -29.65 -9.85 -15.37
N PRO A 579 -30.13 -9.32 -14.22
CA PRO A 579 -31.10 -8.23 -14.25
C PRO A 579 -30.58 -7.01 -15.01
N GLY A 580 -31.49 -6.23 -15.58
CA GLY A 580 -31.14 -5.03 -16.34
C GLY A 580 -30.38 -4.00 -15.49
N MET A 581 -29.58 -3.16 -16.14
CA MET A 581 -28.69 -2.20 -15.47
C MET A 581 -29.41 -1.29 -14.46
N GLN A 582 -30.68 -0.93 -14.72
CA GLN A 582 -31.51 -0.11 -13.84
C GLN A 582 -31.71 -0.71 -12.43
N HIS A 583 -31.40 -1.99 -12.23
CA HIS A 583 -31.52 -2.67 -10.94
C HIS A 583 -30.22 -2.67 -10.12
N TRP A 584 -29.09 -2.30 -10.72
CA TRP A 584 -27.77 -2.49 -10.10
C TRP A 584 -26.91 -1.23 -10.03
N PHE A 585 -27.22 -0.17 -10.80
CA PHE A 585 -26.34 1.00 -10.88
C PHE A 585 -26.11 1.71 -9.54
N ASP A 586 -27.06 1.63 -8.61
CA ASP A 586 -26.98 2.15 -7.24
C ASP A 586 -26.87 1.04 -6.17
N LYS A 587 -26.78 -0.22 -6.61
CA LYS A 587 -26.77 -1.44 -5.79
C LYS A 587 -25.62 -2.39 -6.16
N PRO A 588 -24.35 -1.93 -6.11
CA PRO A 588 -23.20 -2.74 -6.54
C PRO A 588 -23.00 -3.99 -5.66
N ALA A 589 -23.41 -3.98 -4.40
CA ALA A 589 -23.32 -5.17 -3.54
C ALA A 589 -24.23 -6.28 -4.03
N GLU A 590 -25.48 -5.97 -4.36
CA GLU A 590 -26.44 -6.97 -4.85
C GLU A 590 -26.03 -7.53 -6.22
N MET A 591 -25.38 -6.71 -7.07
CA MET A 591 -24.75 -7.17 -8.32
C MET A 591 -23.65 -8.20 -8.05
N ARG A 592 -22.75 -7.93 -7.10
CA ARG A 592 -21.68 -8.86 -6.73
C ARG A 592 -22.23 -10.17 -6.16
N ASP A 593 -23.27 -10.09 -5.33
CA ASP A 593 -23.96 -11.27 -4.80
C ASP A 593 -24.57 -12.12 -5.92
N PHE A 594 -25.16 -11.47 -6.94
CA PHE A 594 -25.64 -12.16 -8.13
C PHE A 594 -24.50 -12.86 -8.88
N VAL A 595 -23.40 -12.16 -9.13
CA VAL A 595 -22.25 -12.76 -9.85
C VAL A 595 -21.67 -13.92 -9.05
N ALA A 596 -21.50 -13.79 -7.73
CA ALA A 596 -21.03 -14.85 -6.85
C ALA A 596 -21.96 -16.08 -6.88
N GLU A 597 -23.29 -15.90 -6.78
CA GLU A 597 -24.23 -17.03 -6.83
C GLU A 597 -24.13 -17.80 -8.16
N PHE A 598 -24.00 -17.11 -9.29
CA PHE A 598 -24.00 -17.79 -10.59
C PHE A 598 -22.61 -18.23 -11.07
N ASN A 599 -21.53 -17.57 -10.68
CA ASN A 599 -20.18 -18.03 -10.94
C ASN A 599 -19.80 -19.15 -9.95
N ASP A 600 -19.76 -18.85 -8.66
CA ASP A 600 -19.21 -19.73 -7.63
C ASP A 600 -20.12 -20.95 -7.39
N HIS A 601 -21.44 -20.77 -7.36
CA HIS A 601 -22.37 -21.86 -7.00
C HIS A 601 -23.02 -22.57 -8.20
N HIS A 602 -23.10 -21.93 -9.37
CA HIS A 602 -23.63 -22.55 -10.60
C HIS A 602 -22.56 -22.83 -11.66
N GLY A 603 -21.38 -22.22 -11.58
CA GLY A 603 -20.28 -22.44 -12.52
C GLY A 603 -20.33 -21.62 -13.81
N PHE A 604 -21.28 -20.69 -13.98
CA PHE A 604 -21.31 -19.84 -15.17
C PHE A 604 -20.04 -18.99 -15.25
N ASN A 605 -19.44 -18.88 -16.43
CA ASN A 605 -18.20 -18.13 -16.65
C ASN A 605 -18.45 -16.80 -17.37
N GLY A 606 -19.67 -16.25 -17.21
CA GLY A 606 -19.98 -14.91 -17.68
C GLY A 606 -21.43 -14.51 -17.48
N GLY A 607 -21.67 -13.21 -17.55
CA GLY A 607 -22.98 -12.61 -17.42
C GLY A 607 -23.47 -12.02 -18.73
N HIS A 608 -24.77 -12.05 -18.96
CA HIS A 608 -25.42 -11.35 -20.06
C HIS A 608 -26.30 -10.25 -19.48
N ILE A 609 -25.98 -8.99 -19.79
CA ILE A 609 -26.74 -7.83 -19.31
C ILE A 609 -27.32 -7.05 -20.49
N SER A 610 -28.62 -6.74 -20.42
CA SER A 610 -29.27 -5.88 -21.39
C SER A 610 -29.03 -4.41 -21.05
N THR A 611 -28.51 -3.63 -21.99
CA THR A 611 -28.54 -2.17 -21.97
C THR A 611 -29.67 -1.70 -22.89
N ILE A 612 -30.80 -1.32 -22.30
CA ILE A 612 -32.06 -1.10 -23.01
C ILE A 612 -32.26 0.39 -23.27
N GLY A 613 -32.35 0.77 -24.55
CA GLY A 613 -32.84 2.09 -24.95
C GLY A 613 -32.11 3.24 -24.25
N ARG A 614 -32.85 4.02 -23.44
CA ARG A 614 -32.36 5.24 -22.78
C ARG A 614 -31.38 5.01 -21.64
N ASN A 615 -31.08 3.77 -21.24
CA ASN A 615 -30.10 3.43 -20.20
C ASN A 615 -28.73 4.09 -20.36
N TRP A 616 -28.27 4.36 -21.59
CA TRP A 616 -27.00 5.06 -21.84
C TRP A 616 -26.98 6.54 -21.43
N PHE A 617 -28.16 7.13 -21.25
CA PHE A 617 -28.36 8.55 -20.96
C PHE A 617 -29.09 8.79 -19.63
N GLU A 618 -29.81 7.78 -19.13
CA GLU A 618 -30.48 7.76 -17.83
C GLU A 618 -30.48 6.34 -17.28
N ALA A 619 -29.67 6.08 -16.26
CA ALA A 619 -29.42 4.73 -15.75
C ALA A 619 -30.69 3.98 -15.28
N ASP A 620 -31.68 4.72 -14.79
CA ASP A 620 -32.95 4.22 -14.25
C ASP A 620 -34.10 4.18 -15.28
N SER A 621 -33.83 4.49 -16.56
CA SER A 621 -34.88 4.61 -17.60
C SER A 621 -34.81 3.53 -18.67
N THR A 622 -35.92 2.83 -18.89
CA THR A 622 -36.11 1.89 -20.00
C THR A 622 -36.87 2.52 -21.20
N ASP A 623 -36.98 3.84 -21.24
CA ASP A 623 -37.72 4.57 -22.26
C ASP A 623 -37.08 4.52 -23.66
N ARG A 624 -37.85 4.98 -24.66
CA ARG A 624 -37.42 5.09 -26.06
C ARG A 624 -36.36 6.18 -26.26
N LEU A 625 -35.46 5.97 -27.22
CA LEU A 625 -34.31 6.87 -27.52
C LEU A 625 -34.67 8.23 -28.14
N ARG A 626 -35.89 8.44 -28.65
CA ARG A 626 -36.28 9.66 -29.40
C ARG A 626 -36.13 10.96 -28.63
N THR A 627 -36.26 10.90 -27.31
CA THR A 627 -36.16 12.05 -26.40
C THR A 627 -35.01 11.89 -25.42
N ALA A 628 -33.99 11.09 -25.77
CA ALA A 628 -32.82 10.90 -24.92
C ALA A 628 -32.09 12.25 -24.69
N PRO A 629 -31.57 12.49 -23.46
CA PRO A 629 -30.69 13.62 -23.19
C PRO A 629 -29.48 13.63 -24.12
N ALA A 630 -28.87 14.80 -24.28
CA ALA A 630 -27.65 14.90 -25.09
C ALA A 630 -26.43 14.28 -24.40
N ALA A 631 -26.35 14.33 -23.08
CA ALA A 631 -25.21 13.83 -22.32
C ALA A 631 -25.43 12.37 -21.89
N PRO A 632 -24.40 11.50 -21.97
CA PRO A 632 -24.44 10.17 -21.38
C PRO A 632 -24.58 10.21 -19.86
N ASP A 633 -25.07 9.12 -19.26
CA ASP A 633 -25.12 8.97 -17.81
C ASP A 633 -23.86 8.28 -17.29
N VAL A 634 -23.14 8.91 -16.38
CA VAL A 634 -21.92 8.35 -15.78
C VAL A 634 -22.20 7.07 -14.99
N ARG A 635 -23.37 6.98 -14.34
CA ARG A 635 -23.75 5.85 -13.49
C ARG A 635 -23.86 4.55 -14.28
N THR A 636 -24.31 4.66 -15.53
CA THR A 636 -24.43 3.51 -16.45
C THR A 636 -23.07 2.88 -16.69
N PHE A 637 -22.07 3.68 -17.04
CA PHE A 637 -20.73 3.18 -17.29
C PHE A 637 -20.08 2.66 -16.01
N GLU A 638 -20.21 3.35 -14.88
CA GLU A 638 -19.71 2.88 -13.58
C GLU A 638 -20.26 1.48 -13.24
N ALA A 639 -21.55 1.25 -13.45
CA ALA A 639 -22.19 -0.04 -13.22
C ALA A 639 -21.65 -1.14 -14.15
N LEU A 640 -21.47 -0.84 -15.44
CA LEU A 640 -20.95 -1.79 -16.42
C LEU A 640 -19.47 -2.11 -16.20
N GLU A 641 -18.65 -1.11 -15.86
CA GLU A 641 -17.24 -1.27 -15.50
C GLU A 641 -17.09 -2.17 -14.27
N ALA A 642 -17.92 -1.94 -13.25
CA ALA A 642 -17.95 -2.75 -12.04
C ALA A 642 -18.36 -4.20 -12.33
N ALA A 643 -19.41 -4.40 -13.12
CA ALA A 643 -19.88 -5.75 -13.48
C ALA A 643 -18.87 -6.51 -14.35
N ALA A 644 -18.23 -5.85 -15.33
CA ALA A 644 -17.18 -6.46 -16.13
C ALA A 644 -15.97 -6.85 -15.28
N SER A 645 -15.55 -5.96 -14.36
CA SER A 645 -14.44 -6.21 -13.44
C SER A 645 -14.77 -7.36 -12.47
N GLU A 646 -15.99 -7.45 -11.96
CA GLU A 646 -16.42 -8.54 -11.06
C GLU A 646 -16.42 -9.91 -11.77
N TRP A 647 -16.93 -9.97 -13.00
CA TRP A 647 -16.87 -11.20 -13.80
C TRP A 647 -15.43 -11.57 -14.12
N SER A 648 -14.60 -10.59 -14.51
CA SER A 648 -13.17 -10.78 -14.79
C SER A 648 -12.43 -11.33 -13.59
N GLU A 649 -12.67 -10.81 -12.38
CA GLU A 649 -12.05 -11.27 -11.13
C GLU A 649 -12.31 -12.75 -10.85
N ARG A 650 -13.48 -13.26 -11.29
CA ARG A 650 -13.92 -14.66 -11.13
C ARG A 650 -13.70 -15.51 -12.38
N GLY A 651 -12.80 -15.08 -13.27
CA GLY A 651 -12.41 -15.83 -14.47
C GLY A 651 -13.48 -15.94 -15.55
N GLY A 652 -14.47 -15.04 -15.53
CA GLY A 652 -15.50 -14.90 -16.54
C GLY A 652 -15.46 -13.55 -17.26
N TRP A 653 -16.48 -13.27 -18.07
CA TRP A 653 -16.64 -11.96 -18.69
C TRP A 653 -18.09 -11.54 -18.84
N LEU A 654 -18.30 -10.24 -19.06
CA LEU A 654 -19.60 -9.65 -19.24
C LEU A 654 -19.94 -9.50 -20.73
N HIS A 655 -21.06 -10.07 -21.17
CA HIS A 655 -21.61 -9.80 -22.49
C HIS A 655 -22.65 -8.68 -22.41
N LEU A 656 -22.34 -7.55 -23.03
CA LEU A 656 -23.20 -6.38 -23.16
C LEU A 656 -24.14 -6.57 -24.33
N TRP A 657 -25.44 -6.47 -24.06
CA TRP A 657 -26.44 -6.60 -25.10
C TRP A 657 -27.17 -5.28 -25.30
N MET A 658 -26.82 -4.58 -26.37
CA MET A 658 -27.38 -3.28 -26.70
C MET A 658 -28.72 -3.45 -27.42
N TRP A 659 -29.83 -3.33 -26.70
CA TRP A 659 -31.15 -3.64 -27.25
C TRP A 659 -31.83 -2.47 -27.97
N GLY A 660 -32.46 -2.74 -29.12
CA GLY A 660 -33.33 -1.81 -29.85
C GLY A 660 -34.29 -2.51 -30.82
N LYS A 661 -35.54 -2.01 -30.93
CA LYS A 661 -36.57 -2.53 -31.86
C LYS A 661 -37.41 -1.40 -32.49
N GLY A 662 -37.40 -1.34 -33.83
CA GLY A 662 -38.27 -0.48 -34.65
C GLY A 662 -38.28 0.99 -34.24
N ASP A 663 -39.43 1.66 -34.41
CA ASP A 663 -39.65 3.08 -34.06
C ASP A 663 -39.39 3.45 -32.59
N GLY A 664 -39.08 2.47 -31.72
CA GLY A 664 -39.02 2.62 -30.28
C GLY A 664 -37.64 2.55 -29.64
N GLY A 665 -36.55 2.16 -30.32
CA GLY A 665 -35.35 1.83 -29.53
C GLY A 665 -34.01 1.59 -30.21
N ASP A 666 -33.85 1.76 -31.53
CA ASP A 666 -32.50 1.74 -32.14
C ASP A 666 -31.86 3.15 -32.21
N PHE A 667 -30.54 3.20 -32.39
CA PHE A 667 -29.75 4.45 -32.41
C PHE A 667 -30.13 5.39 -33.56
N SER A 668 -30.80 4.92 -34.62
CA SER A 668 -31.38 5.79 -35.66
C SER A 668 -32.47 6.72 -35.11
N ASN A 669 -33.04 6.40 -33.95
CA ASN A 669 -34.06 7.21 -33.28
C ASN A 669 -33.47 8.31 -32.40
N LEU A 670 -32.16 8.32 -32.13
CA LEU A 670 -31.52 9.40 -31.37
C LEU A 670 -31.66 10.74 -32.11
N PRO A 671 -31.78 11.88 -31.39
CA PRO A 671 -31.62 13.20 -31.98
C PRO A 671 -30.33 13.30 -32.84
N GLY A 672 -30.52 13.46 -34.15
CA GLY A 672 -29.42 13.49 -35.13
C GLY A 672 -29.16 12.18 -35.89
N GLY A 673 -29.92 11.12 -35.60
CA GLY A 673 -29.86 9.83 -36.29
C GLY A 673 -28.70 8.93 -35.86
N HIS A 674 -28.53 7.79 -36.54
CA HIS A 674 -27.61 6.73 -36.12
C HIS A 674 -26.15 7.21 -36.05
N ASN A 675 -25.70 8.13 -36.91
CA ASN A 675 -24.33 8.65 -36.94
C ASN A 675 -24.22 10.13 -36.47
N GLY A 676 -25.25 10.63 -35.78
CA GLY A 676 -25.30 11.99 -35.24
C GLY A 676 -24.38 12.18 -34.02
N ALA A 677 -24.31 13.42 -33.52
CA ALA A 677 -23.41 13.80 -32.42
C ALA A 677 -23.62 12.98 -31.13
N GLN A 678 -24.87 12.63 -30.80
CA GLN A 678 -25.16 11.81 -29.61
C GLN A 678 -24.64 10.38 -29.76
N SER A 679 -24.85 9.75 -30.92
CA SER A 679 -24.38 8.39 -31.19
C SER A 679 -22.86 8.29 -31.19
N ARG A 680 -22.18 9.25 -31.81
CA ARG A 680 -20.70 9.33 -31.80
C ARG A 680 -20.17 9.54 -30.38
N ARG A 681 -20.85 10.36 -29.58
CA ARG A 681 -20.50 10.57 -28.17
C ARG A 681 -20.62 9.28 -27.37
N ILE A 682 -21.67 8.48 -27.59
CA ILE A 682 -21.81 7.17 -26.93
C ILE A 682 -20.68 6.23 -27.33
N ASN A 683 -20.38 6.07 -28.62
CA ASN A 683 -19.25 5.22 -29.06
C ASN A 683 -17.92 5.69 -28.45
N ARG A 684 -17.67 7.00 -28.42
CA ARG A 684 -16.49 7.57 -27.76
C ARG A 684 -16.43 7.26 -26.27
N TYR A 685 -17.55 7.33 -25.55
CA TYR A 685 -17.59 7.05 -24.12
C TYR A 685 -17.50 5.54 -23.82
N ILE A 686 -18.09 4.68 -24.66
CA ILE A 686 -17.87 3.22 -24.58
C ILE A 686 -16.37 2.94 -24.74
N ALA A 687 -15.74 3.52 -25.76
CA ALA A 687 -14.31 3.33 -25.99
C ALA A 687 -13.42 3.91 -24.88
N ALA A 688 -13.71 5.12 -24.40
CA ALA A 688 -12.93 5.79 -23.36
C ALA A 688 -13.01 5.07 -22.01
N ARG A 689 -14.21 4.57 -21.66
CA ARG A 689 -14.51 4.05 -20.32
C ARG A 689 -14.42 2.54 -20.22
N LEU A 690 -15.00 1.82 -21.18
CA LEU A 690 -15.03 0.35 -21.20
C LEU A 690 -13.87 -0.24 -21.99
N GLY A 691 -13.30 0.48 -22.97
CA GLY A 691 -12.14 0.00 -23.73
C GLY A 691 -10.99 -0.40 -22.80
N PRO A 692 -10.52 0.46 -21.88
CA PRO A 692 -9.49 0.10 -20.91
C PRO A 692 -9.94 -0.83 -19.75
N VAL A 693 -11.06 -1.55 -19.88
CA VAL A 693 -11.57 -2.52 -18.88
C VAL A 693 -11.65 -3.91 -19.53
N PRO A 694 -10.92 -4.93 -19.04
CA PRO A 694 -10.93 -6.27 -19.65
C PRO A 694 -12.23 -7.05 -19.36
N GLY A 695 -12.37 -8.22 -19.98
CA GLY A 695 -13.43 -9.15 -19.62
C GLY A 695 -14.82 -8.72 -20.06
N TRP A 696 -14.98 -8.22 -21.29
CA TRP A 696 -16.32 -8.04 -21.87
C TRP A 696 -16.37 -8.22 -23.40
N SER A 697 -17.57 -8.54 -23.89
CA SER A 697 -17.96 -8.60 -25.29
C SER A 697 -19.29 -7.86 -25.52
N MET A 698 -19.64 -7.51 -26.75
CA MET A 698 -20.86 -6.74 -27.02
C MET A 698 -21.57 -7.15 -28.30
N GLY A 699 -22.89 -7.36 -28.18
CA GLY A 699 -23.81 -7.61 -29.28
C GLY A 699 -24.63 -6.36 -29.62
N ILE A 700 -24.61 -5.96 -30.89
CA ILE A 700 -25.35 -4.81 -31.42
C ILE A 700 -26.75 -5.28 -31.83
N GLY A 701 -27.75 -5.06 -30.99
CA GLY A 701 -29.17 -5.14 -31.36
C GLY A 701 -29.75 -6.55 -31.48
N TRP A 702 -30.98 -6.72 -31.00
CA TRP A 702 -31.71 -7.99 -31.16
C TRP A 702 -32.26 -8.14 -32.58
N ASP A 703 -32.74 -7.08 -33.18
CA ASP A 703 -33.56 -7.16 -34.38
C ASP A 703 -32.90 -6.39 -35.53
N VAL A 704 -31.57 -6.53 -35.72
CA VAL A 704 -30.81 -5.74 -36.71
C VAL A 704 -31.43 -5.85 -38.11
N GLU A 705 -32.03 -7.00 -38.44
CA GLU A 705 -32.79 -7.20 -39.67
C GLU A 705 -34.08 -6.39 -39.84
N PHE A 706 -34.64 -5.84 -38.75
CA PHE A 706 -35.86 -5.04 -38.78
C PHE A 706 -35.59 -3.53 -38.81
N TRP A 707 -34.37 -3.07 -38.53
CA TRP A 707 -34.06 -1.64 -38.45
C TRP A 707 -32.68 -1.24 -39.01
N ALA A 708 -31.72 -2.16 -39.04
CA ALA A 708 -30.38 -1.92 -39.56
C ALA A 708 -30.26 -2.35 -41.03
N ASP A 709 -29.30 -1.74 -41.71
CA ASP A 709 -28.81 -2.14 -43.02
C ASP A 709 -27.29 -2.22 -42.96
N GLU A 710 -26.66 -2.69 -44.04
CA GLU A 710 -25.21 -2.82 -44.13
C GLU A 710 -24.48 -1.52 -43.78
N ALA A 711 -24.97 -0.37 -44.26
CA ALA A 711 -24.33 0.92 -44.02
C ALA A 711 -24.31 1.31 -42.53
N LYS A 712 -25.40 1.03 -41.81
CA LYS A 712 -25.48 1.31 -40.36
C LYS A 712 -24.56 0.38 -39.55
N LEU A 713 -24.51 -0.90 -39.91
CA LEU A 713 -23.65 -1.88 -39.24
C LEU A 713 -22.17 -1.56 -39.47
N THR A 714 -21.78 -1.27 -40.71
CA THR A 714 -20.42 -0.85 -41.06
C THR A 714 -20.03 0.43 -40.31
N TRP A 715 -20.90 1.45 -40.25
CA TRP A 715 -20.60 2.66 -39.49
C TRP A 715 -20.31 2.37 -38.02
N TRP A 716 -21.11 1.52 -37.38
CA TRP A 716 -20.94 1.24 -35.96
C TRP A 716 -19.59 0.58 -35.67
N LEU A 717 -19.20 -0.37 -36.52
CA LEU A 717 -17.91 -1.06 -36.42
C LEU A 717 -16.74 -0.11 -36.72
N ASP A 718 -16.83 0.68 -37.79
CA ASP A 718 -15.76 1.58 -38.22
C ASP A 718 -15.60 2.81 -37.32
N ASP A 719 -16.63 3.16 -36.56
CA ASP A 719 -16.56 4.21 -35.54
C ASP A 719 -16.06 3.64 -34.21
N LEU A 720 -16.65 2.56 -33.67
CA LEU A 720 -16.30 2.06 -32.34
C LEU A 720 -14.94 1.37 -32.28
N ILE A 721 -14.67 0.39 -33.16
CA ILE A 721 -13.50 -0.49 -33.01
C ILE A 721 -12.18 0.30 -33.04
N PRO A 722 -11.94 1.23 -33.98
CA PRO A 722 -10.72 2.04 -33.95
C PRO A 722 -10.56 2.88 -32.69
N GLN A 723 -11.67 3.33 -32.08
CA GLN A 723 -11.66 4.10 -30.84
C GLN A 723 -11.27 3.27 -29.62
N LEU A 724 -11.46 1.93 -29.66
CA LEU A 724 -10.95 1.02 -28.63
C LEU A 724 -9.42 1.01 -28.57
N GLY A 725 -8.69 1.60 -29.52
CA GLY A 725 -7.29 1.97 -29.33
C GLY A 725 -6.34 0.79 -29.07
N GLY A 726 -6.67 -0.41 -29.54
CA GLY A 726 -5.90 -1.63 -29.30
C GLY A 726 -6.27 -2.40 -28.03
N TRP A 727 -7.29 -1.98 -27.30
CA TRP A 727 -7.96 -2.79 -26.28
C TRP A 727 -8.92 -3.77 -26.94
N HIS A 728 -8.56 -5.05 -26.96
CA HIS A 728 -9.31 -6.05 -27.71
C HIS A 728 -10.58 -6.51 -26.96
N HIS A 729 -11.71 -6.41 -27.66
CA HIS A 729 -13.03 -6.89 -27.24
C HIS A 729 -13.76 -7.53 -28.40
N TRP A 730 -14.55 -8.56 -28.10
CA TRP A 730 -15.39 -9.22 -29.10
C TRP A 730 -16.66 -8.40 -29.38
N ILE A 731 -16.78 -7.89 -30.62
CA ILE A 731 -17.94 -7.10 -31.06
C ILE A 731 -18.69 -7.86 -32.17
N GLY A 732 -20.00 -8.05 -32.01
CA GLY A 732 -20.81 -8.80 -32.97
C GLY A 732 -22.21 -8.24 -33.10
N PHE A 733 -22.99 -8.87 -33.95
CA PHE A 733 -24.42 -8.61 -34.10
C PHE A 733 -25.14 -9.90 -34.43
N ARG A 734 -26.39 -9.92 -34.02
CA ARG A 734 -27.25 -11.08 -34.09
C ARG A 734 -28.15 -11.04 -35.32
N TYR A 735 -28.10 -12.06 -36.18
CA TYR A 735 -29.07 -12.24 -37.28
C TYR A 735 -30.06 -13.36 -36.97
N SER A 736 -31.29 -13.29 -37.50
CA SER A 736 -32.27 -14.39 -37.44
C SER A 736 -31.88 -15.52 -38.36
N ASP A 737 -32.14 -16.73 -37.91
CA ASP A 737 -31.75 -17.93 -38.63
C ASP A 737 -32.93 -18.87 -38.88
N SER A 738 -34.01 -18.36 -39.48
CA SER A 738 -35.16 -19.22 -39.82
C SER A 738 -34.79 -20.39 -40.76
N ASP A 739 -33.60 -20.35 -41.37
CA ASP A 739 -33.13 -21.31 -42.37
C ASP A 739 -32.18 -22.40 -41.80
N ILE A 740 -31.39 -22.13 -40.76
CA ILE A 740 -30.67 -23.16 -39.99
C ILE A 740 -31.60 -23.68 -38.89
N GLY A 741 -32.12 -24.90 -39.10
CA GLY A 741 -32.96 -25.59 -38.11
C GLY A 741 -34.47 -25.62 -38.42
N GLN A 742 -34.87 -25.29 -39.66
CA GLN A 742 -36.27 -25.38 -40.13
C GLN A 742 -37.27 -24.52 -39.34
N GLY A 743 -36.91 -23.27 -39.03
CA GLY A 743 -37.82 -22.31 -38.42
C GLY A 743 -39.04 -22.04 -39.31
N ARG A 744 -40.21 -21.77 -38.69
CA ARG A 744 -41.35 -21.19 -39.42
C ARG A 744 -41.15 -19.68 -39.50
N ASP A 745 -40.71 -19.22 -40.66
CA ASP A 745 -40.80 -17.81 -41.02
C ASP A 745 -42.29 -17.41 -41.17
N PRO A 746 -42.78 -16.39 -40.44
CA PRO A 746 -44.14 -15.88 -40.63
C PRO A 746 -44.34 -15.17 -41.98
N ASP A 747 -43.26 -14.77 -42.68
CA ASP A 747 -43.31 -14.15 -44.02
C ASP A 747 -42.68 -15.07 -45.09
N PRO A 748 -43.47 -15.63 -46.02
CA PRO A 748 -42.97 -16.52 -47.06
C PRO A 748 -41.88 -15.93 -47.97
N ALA A 749 -41.74 -14.60 -48.03
CA ALA A 749 -40.78 -13.93 -48.91
C ALA A 749 -39.32 -14.02 -48.42
N ASN A 750 -39.07 -14.27 -47.14
CA ASN A 750 -37.73 -14.25 -46.56
C ASN A 750 -37.12 -15.67 -46.36
N LYS A 751 -37.89 -16.72 -46.69
CA LYS A 751 -37.45 -18.12 -46.61
C LYS A 751 -36.20 -18.37 -47.49
N GLY A 752 -35.10 -18.81 -46.89
CA GLY A 752 -33.83 -19.11 -47.55
C GLY A 752 -32.87 -17.92 -47.67
N GLN A 753 -33.23 -16.72 -47.21
CA GLN A 753 -32.43 -15.49 -47.38
C GLN A 753 -31.73 -15.01 -46.10
N TYR A 754 -32.06 -15.60 -44.95
CA TYR A 754 -31.57 -15.12 -43.66
C TYR A 754 -30.12 -15.54 -43.40
N LEU A 755 -29.77 -16.78 -43.74
CA LEU A 755 -28.41 -17.30 -43.57
C LEU A 755 -27.40 -16.54 -44.43
N GLU A 756 -27.70 -16.33 -45.72
CA GLU A 756 -26.81 -15.60 -46.63
C GLU A 756 -26.57 -14.16 -46.14
N ARG A 757 -27.63 -13.49 -45.67
CA ARG A 757 -27.55 -12.14 -45.09
C ARG A 757 -26.75 -12.12 -43.79
N GLY A 758 -26.96 -13.12 -42.92
CA GLY A 758 -26.24 -13.27 -41.66
C GLY A 758 -24.74 -13.47 -41.84
N VAL A 759 -24.35 -14.30 -42.81
CA VAL A 759 -22.94 -14.48 -43.20
C VAL A 759 -22.37 -13.18 -43.76
N ALA A 760 -23.09 -12.51 -44.67
CA ALA A 760 -22.63 -11.25 -45.26
C ALA A 760 -22.42 -10.16 -44.20
N TRP A 761 -23.34 -10.02 -43.25
CA TRP A 761 -23.19 -9.06 -42.16
C TRP A 761 -22.03 -9.44 -41.27
N ASN A 762 -21.95 -10.69 -40.79
CA ASN A 762 -20.92 -11.15 -39.85
C ASN A 762 -19.51 -11.18 -40.44
N THR A 763 -19.34 -10.83 -41.72
CA THR A 763 -18.06 -10.74 -42.43
C THR A 763 -17.75 -9.31 -42.94
N LEU A 764 -18.49 -8.28 -42.48
CA LEU A 764 -18.28 -6.88 -42.91
C LEU A 764 -16.90 -6.32 -42.55
N ARG A 765 -16.23 -6.86 -41.52
CA ARG A 765 -14.83 -6.57 -41.21
C ARG A 765 -14.02 -7.87 -41.07
N PRO A 766 -12.69 -7.78 -41.21
CA PRO A 766 -11.78 -8.88 -40.84
C PRO A 766 -12.05 -9.39 -39.42
N GLY A 767 -11.87 -10.69 -39.21
CA GLY A 767 -12.36 -11.43 -38.04
C GLY A 767 -11.61 -11.20 -36.72
N ASP A 768 -10.60 -10.35 -36.69
CA ASP A 768 -9.70 -10.25 -35.55
C ASP A 768 -10.40 -9.77 -34.27
N GLU A 769 -11.45 -8.93 -34.38
CA GLU A 769 -12.18 -8.31 -33.25
C GLU A 769 -13.69 -8.63 -33.27
N GLN A 770 -14.13 -9.49 -34.20
CA GLN A 770 -15.54 -9.81 -34.41
C GLN A 770 -15.89 -11.25 -34.04
N TYR A 771 -17.10 -11.45 -33.54
CA TYR A 771 -17.70 -12.79 -33.41
C TYR A 771 -18.99 -12.87 -34.22
N ALA A 772 -19.41 -14.08 -34.58
CA ALA A 772 -20.65 -14.33 -35.31
C ALA A 772 -21.82 -14.60 -34.34
N GLY A 773 -22.81 -13.71 -34.29
CA GLY A 773 -24.00 -13.86 -33.44
C GLY A 773 -25.24 -14.32 -34.24
N TRP A 774 -26.05 -15.23 -33.70
CA TRP A 774 -27.31 -15.66 -34.34
C TRP A 774 -28.52 -15.76 -33.38
N GLU A 775 -29.74 -15.87 -33.92
CA GLU A 775 -30.97 -16.23 -33.19
C GLU A 775 -31.53 -17.58 -33.63
N HIS A 776 -31.87 -18.44 -32.66
CA HIS A 776 -32.59 -19.69 -32.90
C HIS A 776 -34.10 -19.60 -32.52
N TRP A 777 -34.99 -20.19 -33.33
CA TRP A 777 -36.44 -20.17 -33.07
C TRP A 777 -36.99 -21.34 -32.25
N ALA A 778 -36.14 -22.28 -31.82
CA ALA A 778 -36.51 -23.44 -31.02
C ALA A 778 -35.39 -23.80 -30.03
N THR A 779 -35.75 -24.40 -28.89
CA THR A 779 -34.78 -24.98 -27.95
C THR A 779 -34.14 -26.27 -28.49
N THR A 780 -34.59 -26.77 -29.64
CA THR A 780 -34.16 -28.03 -30.26
C THR A 780 -33.55 -27.84 -31.65
N THR A 781 -32.72 -26.82 -31.85
CA THR A 781 -31.87 -26.69 -33.05
C THR A 781 -31.07 -27.97 -33.24
N SER A 782 -30.97 -28.59 -34.43
CA SER A 782 -30.23 -29.85 -34.61
C SER A 782 -28.70 -29.64 -34.58
N ASP A 783 -27.93 -30.67 -34.20
CA ASP A 783 -26.46 -30.59 -34.17
C ASP A 783 -25.90 -30.25 -35.55
N SER A 784 -26.49 -30.81 -36.61
CA SER A 784 -26.15 -30.51 -38.00
C SER A 784 -26.32 -29.02 -38.38
N ALA A 785 -27.20 -28.31 -37.68
CA ALA A 785 -27.44 -26.90 -37.90
C ALA A 785 -26.34 -26.05 -37.25
N ILE A 786 -25.91 -26.43 -36.05
CA ILE A 786 -24.76 -25.85 -35.35
C ILE A 786 -23.49 -26.05 -36.20
N ASP A 787 -23.27 -27.26 -36.71
CA ASP A 787 -22.12 -27.58 -37.56
C ASP A 787 -22.13 -26.77 -38.87
N ALA A 788 -23.31 -26.55 -39.46
CA ALA A 788 -23.45 -25.75 -40.68
C ALA A 788 -23.12 -24.26 -40.45
N GLY A 789 -23.53 -23.69 -39.32
CA GLY A 789 -23.19 -22.32 -38.93
C GLY A 789 -21.69 -22.14 -38.72
N LEU A 790 -21.05 -23.06 -37.97
CA LEU A 790 -19.60 -23.07 -37.75
C LEU A 790 -18.82 -23.20 -39.06
N ALA A 791 -19.29 -24.02 -40.00
CA ALA A 791 -18.65 -24.19 -41.30
C ALA A 791 -18.80 -22.95 -42.21
N ALA A 792 -19.88 -22.17 -42.03
CA ALA A 792 -20.13 -20.98 -42.83
C ALA A 792 -19.23 -19.79 -42.44
N ILE A 793 -18.79 -19.71 -41.18
CA ILE A 793 -17.94 -18.62 -40.67
C ILE A 793 -16.75 -19.21 -39.87
N PRO A 794 -15.76 -19.82 -40.54
CA PRO A 794 -14.70 -20.59 -39.90
C PRO A 794 -13.52 -19.74 -39.36
N ASP A 795 -13.58 -18.41 -39.49
CA ASP A 795 -12.48 -17.50 -39.17
C ASP A 795 -12.68 -16.70 -37.87
N ARG A 796 -13.78 -16.94 -37.14
CA ARG A 796 -14.08 -16.21 -35.90
C ARG A 796 -14.99 -17.00 -34.94
N PRO A 797 -15.05 -16.63 -33.65
CA PRO A 797 -15.89 -17.33 -32.69
C PRO A 797 -17.39 -17.14 -32.98
N MET A 798 -18.21 -18.09 -32.52
CA MET A 798 -19.67 -18.06 -32.73
C MET A 798 -20.44 -18.01 -31.41
N MET A 799 -21.56 -17.29 -31.39
CA MET A 799 -22.45 -17.14 -30.26
C MET A 799 -23.92 -17.35 -30.63
N SER A 800 -24.59 -18.18 -29.83
CA SER A 800 -26.02 -18.18 -29.69
C SER A 800 -26.47 -16.98 -28.87
N GLU A 801 -26.78 -15.88 -29.55
CA GLU A 801 -27.31 -14.64 -28.96
C GLU A 801 -28.84 -14.67 -28.73
N ASP A 802 -29.46 -15.86 -28.74
CA ASP A 802 -30.79 -16.07 -28.15
C ASP A 802 -30.67 -16.86 -26.84
N ARG A 803 -31.71 -16.76 -26.01
CA ARG A 803 -31.66 -17.23 -24.62
C ARG A 803 -32.42 -18.53 -24.44
N PHE A 804 -31.73 -19.54 -23.93
CA PHE A 804 -32.30 -20.76 -23.38
C PHE A 804 -32.98 -20.42 -22.05
N ARG A 805 -34.30 -20.29 -22.09
CA ARG A 805 -35.09 -19.82 -20.95
C ARG A 805 -35.99 -20.88 -20.39
N ARG A 806 -36.15 -20.88 -19.07
CA ARG A 806 -37.23 -21.58 -18.38
C ARG A 806 -38.25 -20.58 -17.85
N ARG A 807 -39.48 -20.59 -18.39
CA ARG A 807 -40.59 -19.67 -18.04
C ARG A 807 -41.93 -20.40 -17.97
N ASP A 808 -42.86 -19.94 -17.14
CA ASP A 808 -44.26 -20.41 -17.08
C ASP A 808 -45.18 -19.55 -17.97
N ASN A 809 -44.97 -19.53 -19.29
CA ASN A 809 -45.77 -18.70 -20.22
C ASN A 809 -46.15 -19.37 -21.56
N ALA A 810 -46.75 -18.58 -22.47
CA ALA A 810 -47.38 -19.03 -23.71
C ALA A 810 -46.41 -19.46 -24.85
N TRP A 811 -45.09 -19.28 -24.69
CA TRP A 811 -44.11 -19.55 -25.76
C TRP A 811 -43.41 -20.90 -25.60
N ARG A 812 -44.19 -21.97 -25.40
CA ARG A 812 -43.67 -23.32 -25.12
C ARG A 812 -42.63 -23.80 -26.15
N GLN A 813 -42.69 -23.38 -27.41
CA GLN A 813 -41.69 -23.79 -28.42
C GLN A 813 -40.29 -23.16 -28.26
N LYS A 814 -40.16 -22.05 -27.50
CA LYS A 814 -38.89 -21.34 -27.25
C LYS A 814 -38.35 -21.54 -25.83
N ASP A 815 -39.11 -22.22 -24.96
CA ASP A 815 -38.78 -22.37 -23.54
C ASP A 815 -38.44 -23.82 -23.20
N MET A 816 -37.46 -23.96 -22.33
CA MET A 816 -37.09 -25.23 -21.73
C MET A 816 -38.24 -25.77 -20.89
N HIS A 817 -38.49 -27.07 -21.02
CA HIS A 817 -39.66 -27.73 -20.40
C HIS A 817 -39.44 -28.15 -18.95
N SER A 818 -38.18 -28.20 -18.48
CA SER A 818 -37.83 -28.51 -17.08
C SER A 818 -36.51 -27.85 -16.70
N ASP A 819 -36.27 -27.71 -15.39
CA ASP A 819 -35.00 -27.20 -14.87
C ASP A 819 -33.82 -28.12 -15.27
N ASP A 820 -34.05 -29.44 -15.41
CA ASP A 820 -33.03 -30.41 -15.83
C ASP A 820 -32.66 -30.38 -17.31
N ALA A 821 -33.47 -29.72 -18.16
CA ALA A 821 -33.15 -29.62 -19.58
C ALA A 821 -31.82 -28.86 -19.81
N ILE A 822 -31.42 -27.98 -18.88
CA ILE A 822 -30.18 -27.20 -18.98
C ILE A 822 -28.94 -28.09 -19.02
N LEU A 823 -28.99 -29.22 -18.30
CA LEU A 823 -27.87 -30.15 -18.16
C LEU A 823 -27.53 -30.85 -19.48
N LYS A 824 -28.46 -30.87 -20.43
CA LYS A 824 -28.26 -31.40 -21.78
C LYS A 824 -27.88 -30.32 -22.78
N GLU A 825 -28.42 -29.11 -22.64
CA GLU A 825 -28.14 -28.02 -23.57
C GLU A 825 -26.76 -27.42 -23.37
N ILE A 826 -26.27 -27.23 -22.14
CA ILE A 826 -24.94 -26.63 -21.91
C ILE A 826 -23.82 -27.38 -22.64
N PRO A 827 -23.61 -28.70 -22.43
CA PRO A 827 -22.56 -29.43 -23.12
C PRO A 827 -22.76 -29.42 -24.63
N ARG A 828 -24.01 -29.40 -25.09
CA ARG A 828 -24.34 -29.47 -26.50
C ARG A 828 -23.79 -28.27 -27.28
N TRP A 829 -23.74 -27.08 -26.70
CA TRP A 829 -23.22 -25.89 -27.40
C TRP A 829 -21.74 -25.65 -27.05
N ALA A 830 -21.41 -25.73 -25.76
CA ALA A 830 -20.08 -25.39 -25.27
C ALA A 830 -18.97 -26.30 -25.81
N THR A 831 -19.20 -27.62 -25.96
CA THR A 831 -18.17 -28.53 -26.49
C THR A 831 -17.88 -28.32 -27.97
N ARG A 832 -18.74 -27.60 -28.70
CA ARG A 832 -18.48 -27.14 -30.08
C ARG A 832 -17.85 -25.76 -30.16
N GLY A 833 -17.53 -25.15 -29.01
CA GLY A 833 -16.98 -23.80 -28.93
C GLY A 833 -18.01 -22.68 -29.14
N VAL A 834 -19.31 -22.98 -29.06
CA VAL A 834 -20.36 -21.99 -29.31
C VAL A 834 -20.84 -21.39 -27.99
N ALA A 835 -20.71 -20.07 -27.88
CA ALA A 835 -21.18 -19.31 -26.74
C ALA A 835 -22.72 -19.33 -26.64
N ALA A 836 -23.30 -19.29 -25.45
CA ALA A 836 -24.77 -19.29 -25.30
C ALA A 836 -25.25 -18.61 -24.00
N ILE A 837 -26.49 -18.12 -24.01
CA ILE A 837 -27.12 -17.42 -22.88
C ILE A 837 -28.24 -18.27 -22.27
N TYR A 838 -28.25 -18.39 -20.95
CA TYR A 838 -29.20 -19.20 -20.17
C TYR A 838 -29.94 -18.35 -19.13
N GLY A 839 -31.17 -18.71 -18.77
CA GLY A 839 -31.89 -18.03 -17.69
C GLY A 839 -33.13 -18.77 -17.19
N ARG A 840 -33.32 -18.79 -15.87
CA ARG A 840 -34.55 -19.26 -15.22
C ARG A 840 -35.38 -18.05 -14.82
N LEU A 841 -36.56 -17.89 -15.43
CA LEU A 841 -37.39 -16.70 -15.30
C LEU A 841 -38.81 -17.13 -14.87
N ILE A 842 -38.91 -17.75 -13.69
CA ILE A 842 -40.18 -18.24 -13.13
C ILE A 842 -40.80 -17.18 -12.23
N ASP A 843 -40.01 -16.66 -11.29
CA ASP A 843 -40.42 -15.63 -10.33
C ASP A 843 -39.75 -14.27 -10.61
N SER A 844 -38.78 -14.24 -11.53
CA SER A 844 -38.05 -13.04 -11.94
C SER A 844 -38.97 -11.96 -12.53
N LYS A 845 -38.92 -10.77 -11.91
CA LYS A 845 -39.64 -9.55 -12.34
C LYS A 845 -38.74 -8.51 -13.01
N ASP A 846 -37.43 -8.66 -12.87
CA ASP A 846 -36.39 -7.72 -13.30
C ASP A 846 -35.61 -8.20 -14.54
N GLY A 847 -35.91 -9.42 -15.01
CA GLY A 847 -35.30 -10.00 -16.21
C GLY A 847 -34.03 -10.82 -15.96
N GLY A 848 -33.55 -10.91 -14.72
CA GLY A 848 -32.42 -11.76 -14.35
C GLY A 848 -32.82 -13.16 -13.91
N SER A 849 -31.87 -14.10 -13.95
CA SER A 849 -32.14 -15.49 -13.59
C SER A 849 -32.45 -15.66 -12.10
N ASP A 850 -33.49 -16.45 -11.80
CA ASP A 850 -33.68 -17.06 -10.50
C ASP A 850 -32.61 -18.14 -10.25
N VAL A 851 -32.32 -18.43 -8.98
CA VAL A 851 -31.46 -19.55 -8.57
C VAL A 851 -32.03 -20.86 -9.10
N TRP A 852 -31.18 -21.67 -9.73
CA TRP A 852 -31.57 -22.99 -10.22
C TRP A 852 -31.52 -24.02 -9.09
N PRO A 853 -32.58 -24.81 -8.86
CA PRO A 853 -32.58 -25.85 -7.84
C PRO A 853 -31.48 -26.93 -8.05
N ASN A 854 -31.08 -27.16 -9.30
CA ASN A 854 -30.07 -28.13 -9.71
C ASN A 854 -28.67 -27.51 -9.91
N LYS A 855 -28.36 -26.38 -9.26
CA LYS A 855 -27.11 -25.62 -9.44
C LYS A 855 -25.81 -26.41 -9.34
N ALA A 856 -25.70 -27.38 -8.42
CA ALA A 856 -24.52 -28.24 -8.32
C ALA A 856 -24.29 -29.11 -9.57
N ALA A 857 -25.37 -29.62 -10.17
CA ALA A 857 -25.29 -30.37 -11.43
C ALA A 857 -24.95 -29.47 -12.61
N ILE A 858 -25.45 -28.23 -12.62
CA ILE A 858 -25.10 -27.20 -13.61
C ILE A 858 -23.60 -26.91 -13.54
N LYS A 859 -23.06 -26.67 -12.33
CA LYS A 859 -21.63 -26.42 -12.12
C LYS A 859 -20.78 -27.57 -12.67
N ALA A 860 -21.15 -28.81 -12.38
CA ALA A 860 -20.44 -29.99 -12.85
C ALA A 860 -20.40 -30.10 -14.39
N VAL A 861 -21.53 -29.83 -15.08
CA VAL A 861 -21.56 -29.90 -16.55
C VAL A 861 -20.81 -28.74 -17.21
N ILE A 862 -20.83 -27.54 -16.60
CA ILE A 862 -20.08 -26.39 -17.12
C ILE A 862 -18.57 -26.64 -17.00
N SER A 863 -18.09 -27.11 -15.84
CA SER A 863 -16.68 -27.47 -15.68
C SER A 863 -16.26 -28.46 -16.77
N THR A 864 -17.00 -29.58 -16.89
CA THR A 864 -16.72 -30.62 -17.89
C THR A 864 -16.72 -30.08 -19.32
N ALA A 865 -17.70 -29.24 -19.68
CA ALA A 865 -17.85 -28.72 -21.04
C ALA A 865 -16.74 -27.75 -21.46
N ASN A 866 -16.13 -27.04 -20.51
CA ASN A 866 -14.97 -26.18 -20.74
C ASN A 866 -13.63 -26.91 -20.61
N GLY A 867 -13.64 -28.25 -20.54
CA GLY A 867 -12.42 -29.04 -20.37
C GLY A 867 -11.78 -28.89 -18.98
N LYS A 868 -12.48 -28.25 -18.03
CA LYS A 868 -12.14 -28.35 -16.61
C LYS A 868 -12.63 -29.73 -16.15
N VAL A 869 -11.73 -30.68 -15.93
CA VAL A 869 -12.07 -31.85 -15.10
C VAL A 869 -12.69 -31.30 -13.80
N ALA A 870 -13.67 -32.00 -13.22
CA ALA A 870 -14.39 -31.48 -12.06
C ALA A 870 -13.44 -31.33 -10.85
N ASP A 871 -12.70 -30.23 -10.83
CA ASP A 871 -11.87 -29.78 -9.73
C ASP A 871 -12.83 -29.34 -8.63
N ARG A 872 -12.87 -30.15 -7.58
CA ARG A 872 -13.58 -29.81 -6.36
C ARG A 872 -12.80 -28.70 -5.67
N ALA A 873 -13.46 -27.54 -5.54
CA ALA A 873 -13.22 -26.49 -4.55
C ALA A 873 -11.84 -25.79 -4.60
N ASP A 874 -11.69 -24.80 -5.48
CA ASP A 874 -10.61 -23.79 -5.43
C ASP A 874 -10.98 -22.52 -4.64
N ASP A 875 -12.21 -22.38 -4.14
CA ASP A 875 -12.58 -21.27 -3.26
C ASP A 875 -12.25 -21.62 -1.80
N GLU A 876 -10.96 -21.57 -1.44
CA GLU A 876 -10.42 -21.09 -0.14
C GLU A 876 -8.94 -21.45 0.11
N GLN A 877 -8.28 -22.25 -0.73
CA GLN A 877 -6.86 -22.59 -0.54
C GLN A 877 -5.95 -21.83 -1.51
N GLY A 878 -5.19 -20.86 -1.01
CA GLY A 878 -4.01 -20.40 -1.75
C GLY A 878 -3.15 -21.60 -2.11
N GLY A 879 -2.72 -21.73 -3.36
CA GLY A 879 -2.16 -22.96 -3.93
C GLY A 879 -1.14 -23.72 -3.07
N VAL A 880 -1.03 -25.04 -3.32
CA VAL A 880 -0.16 -26.00 -2.60
C VAL A 880 1.24 -25.42 -2.43
N LEU A 881 1.68 -25.25 -1.18
CA LEU A 881 3.05 -24.81 -0.87
C LEU A 881 4.02 -25.99 -1.04
N PHE A 882 4.98 -25.87 -1.96
CA PHE A 882 6.04 -26.87 -2.14
C PHE A 882 7.22 -26.60 -1.21
N GLY A 883 7.63 -27.63 -0.47
CA GLY A 883 8.83 -27.60 0.35
C GLY A 883 9.71 -28.81 0.13
N VAL A 884 10.89 -28.77 0.76
CA VAL A 884 11.84 -29.90 0.76
C VAL A 884 12.39 -30.14 2.16
N TYR A 885 12.70 -31.39 2.46
CA TYR A 885 13.58 -31.75 3.57
C TYR A 885 14.95 -32.16 3.02
N THR A 886 16.01 -31.48 3.46
CA THR A 886 17.40 -31.77 3.07
C THR A 886 18.28 -31.97 4.30
N GLY A 887 17.71 -32.38 5.43
CA GLY A 887 18.38 -32.27 6.73
C GLY A 887 18.22 -30.88 7.34
N ASN A 888 18.38 -30.79 8.67
CA ASN A 888 18.38 -29.53 9.43
C ASN A 888 19.62 -28.65 9.13
N ASP A 889 20.16 -28.67 7.92
CA ASP A 889 21.34 -27.95 7.48
C ASP A 889 21.02 -27.07 6.26
N LYS A 890 21.21 -25.75 6.42
CA LYS A 890 20.91 -24.78 5.35
C LYS A 890 21.82 -24.92 4.13
N LYS A 891 23.03 -25.48 4.27
CA LYS A 891 23.94 -25.72 3.15
C LYS A 891 23.44 -26.87 2.30
N GLU A 892 22.93 -27.92 2.93
CA GLU A 892 22.30 -29.04 2.22
C GLU A 892 21.05 -28.55 1.48
N PHE A 893 20.26 -27.67 2.10
CA PHE A 893 19.13 -27.00 1.44
C PHE A 893 19.56 -26.23 0.18
N PHE A 894 20.53 -25.31 0.30
CA PHE A 894 20.98 -24.53 -0.85
C PHE A 894 21.70 -25.37 -1.91
N SER A 895 22.34 -26.48 -1.53
CA SER A 895 22.92 -27.42 -2.49
C SER A 895 21.82 -28.11 -3.30
N PHE A 896 20.75 -28.55 -2.64
CA PHE A 896 19.59 -29.12 -3.33
C PHE A 896 18.90 -28.09 -4.20
N GLU A 897 18.60 -26.88 -3.68
CA GLU A 897 17.96 -25.79 -4.44
C GLU A 897 18.79 -25.41 -5.69
N GLY A 898 20.12 -25.39 -5.55
CA GLY A 898 21.04 -25.17 -6.67
C GLY A 898 20.95 -26.25 -7.75
N ALA A 899 20.93 -27.53 -7.36
CA ALA A 899 20.75 -28.66 -8.30
C ALA A 899 19.33 -28.70 -8.89
N PHE A 900 18.34 -28.33 -8.09
CA PHE A 900 16.94 -28.25 -8.48
C PHE A 900 16.72 -27.14 -9.53
N GLY A 901 17.59 -26.13 -9.58
CA GLY A 901 17.60 -25.12 -10.65
C GLY A 901 16.47 -24.09 -10.55
N ARG A 902 15.76 -24.07 -9.43
CA ARG A 902 14.66 -23.14 -9.13
C ARG A 902 14.58 -22.89 -7.64
N ARG A 903 14.01 -21.75 -7.26
CA ARG A 903 13.73 -21.42 -5.87
C ARG A 903 12.72 -22.42 -5.29
N ILE A 904 12.94 -22.81 -4.04
CA ILE A 904 12.02 -23.63 -3.23
C ILE A 904 11.45 -22.73 -2.13
N GLU A 905 10.14 -22.76 -1.95
CA GLU A 905 9.40 -21.80 -1.14
C GLU A 905 9.46 -22.11 0.36
N ALA A 906 9.50 -23.39 0.72
CA ALA A 906 9.51 -23.87 2.10
C ALA A 906 10.57 -24.94 2.38
N VAL A 907 10.94 -25.08 3.64
CA VAL A 907 11.82 -26.14 4.13
C VAL A 907 11.20 -26.80 5.36
N LEU A 908 11.15 -28.13 5.35
CA LEU A 908 10.69 -28.91 6.50
C LEU A 908 11.79 -28.88 7.57
N ALA A 909 11.45 -28.43 8.78
CA ALA A 909 12.38 -28.23 9.88
C ALA A 909 12.01 -29.12 11.06
N TYR A 910 12.97 -29.89 11.57
CA TYR A 910 12.80 -30.66 12.81
C TYR A 910 13.50 -29.96 13.96
N THR A 911 12.87 -30.01 15.12
CA THR A 911 13.57 -29.76 16.39
C THR A 911 14.15 -31.08 16.92
N GLY A 912 15.00 -30.99 17.95
CA GLY A 912 15.45 -32.18 18.65
C GLY A 912 14.36 -32.73 19.56
N ASP A 913 14.60 -33.90 20.13
CA ASP A 913 13.57 -34.61 20.90
C ASP A 913 14.10 -35.14 22.23
N ARG A 914 15.40 -34.99 22.52
CA ARG A 914 16.06 -35.60 23.68
C ARG A 914 15.59 -35.07 25.02
N ASN A 915 15.15 -33.80 25.06
CA ASN A 915 14.65 -33.11 26.24
C ASN A 915 14.00 -31.79 25.81
N TRP A 916 13.38 -31.09 26.76
CA TRP A 916 12.73 -29.79 26.55
C TRP A 916 13.63 -28.70 25.95
N GLN A 917 14.95 -28.73 26.21
CA GLN A 917 15.88 -27.77 25.62
C GLN A 917 16.15 -28.07 24.15
N ASP A 918 16.23 -29.36 23.80
CA ASP A 918 16.47 -29.85 22.44
C ASP A 918 15.23 -29.64 21.53
N ALA A 919 14.04 -29.82 22.11
CA ALA A 919 12.74 -29.60 21.47
C ALA A 919 12.37 -28.12 21.29
N ASN A 920 13.07 -27.20 21.96
CA ASN A 920 12.82 -25.77 21.81
C ASN A 920 13.19 -25.31 20.38
N PRO A 921 12.26 -24.68 19.62
CA PRO A 921 12.52 -24.25 18.24
C PRO A 921 13.53 -23.10 18.11
N GLY A 922 13.87 -22.41 19.20
CA GLY A 922 14.69 -21.20 19.17
C GLY A 922 16.07 -21.37 18.53
N TRP A 923 16.67 -22.56 18.58
CA TRP A 923 17.96 -22.78 17.93
C TRP A 923 17.85 -22.78 16.40
N GLN A 924 16.74 -23.26 15.82
CA GLN A 924 16.50 -23.23 14.37
C GLN A 924 16.29 -21.80 13.83
N LEU A 925 15.85 -20.88 14.69
CA LEU A 925 15.64 -19.46 14.35
C LEU A 925 16.94 -18.66 14.18
N SER A 926 18.09 -19.23 14.54
CA SER A 926 19.37 -18.59 14.29
C SER A 926 19.69 -18.56 12.78
N PRO A 927 20.26 -17.48 12.24
CA PRO A 927 20.74 -17.44 10.85
C PRO A 927 21.81 -18.49 10.51
N ARG A 928 22.36 -19.20 11.51
CA ARG A 928 23.25 -20.34 11.31
C ARG A 928 22.53 -21.58 10.76
N TRP A 929 21.25 -21.75 11.09
CA TRP A 929 20.41 -22.92 10.78
C TRP A 929 19.36 -22.59 9.71
N LEU A 930 18.24 -23.30 9.67
CA LEU A 930 17.28 -23.21 8.56
C LEU A 930 16.62 -21.84 8.44
N ALA A 931 16.46 -21.06 9.50
CA ALA A 931 15.98 -19.67 9.39
C ALA A 931 16.92 -18.79 8.54
N GLY A 932 18.22 -19.14 8.46
CA GLY A 932 19.17 -18.48 7.58
C GLY A 932 18.97 -18.73 6.09
N THR A 933 18.01 -19.58 5.70
CA THR A 933 17.62 -19.77 4.29
C THR A 933 16.71 -18.65 3.76
N GLY A 934 16.02 -17.94 4.67
CA GLY A 934 14.96 -17.00 4.29
C GLY A 934 13.76 -17.67 3.62
N ARG A 935 13.56 -18.97 3.83
CA ARG A 935 12.40 -19.75 3.37
C ARG A 935 11.39 -19.94 4.49
N GLU A 936 10.18 -20.31 4.12
CA GLU A 936 9.15 -20.69 5.08
C GLU A 936 9.53 -21.98 5.81
N LEU A 937 9.53 -21.96 7.14
CA LEU A 937 9.81 -23.16 7.94
C LEU A 937 8.49 -23.88 8.23
N LEU A 938 8.40 -25.13 7.76
CA LEU A 938 7.33 -26.06 8.12
C LEU A 938 7.81 -26.86 9.33
N TRP A 939 7.20 -26.65 10.49
CA TRP A 939 7.77 -27.08 11.77
C TRP A 939 7.35 -28.50 12.13
N SER A 940 8.31 -29.36 12.46
CA SER A 940 8.10 -30.63 13.17
C SER A 940 8.67 -30.52 14.59
N ILE A 941 7.77 -30.38 15.57
CA ILE A 941 8.12 -30.16 16.99
C ILE A 941 7.44 -31.22 17.84
N PRO A 942 8.18 -32.03 18.63
CA PRO A 942 7.55 -32.99 19.51
C PRO A 942 6.86 -32.25 20.67
N MET A 943 5.57 -32.53 20.87
CA MET A 943 4.80 -31.99 21.99
C MET A 943 5.39 -32.43 23.35
N ILE A 944 6.02 -33.61 23.36
CA ILE A 944 6.62 -34.25 24.52
C ILE A 944 7.99 -34.79 24.10
N PRO A 945 9.09 -34.41 24.77
CA PRO A 945 10.40 -34.98 24.50
C PRO A 945 10.50 -36.44 24.97
N ASN A 946 11.54 -37.13 24.50
CA ASN A 946 11.86 -38.53 24.78
C ASN A 946 12.40 -38.75 26.21
N ASP A 947 11.59 -38.41 27.22
CA ASP A 947 11.84 -38.64 28.64
C ASP A 947 10.51 -38.89 29.37
N GLU A 948 10.38 -40.05 30.01
CA GLU A 948 9.16 -40.52 30.70
C GLU A 948 7.84 -40.24 29.93
N VAL A 949 7.82 -40.50 28.62
CA VAL A 949 6.80 -40.01 27.66
C VAL A 949 5.34 -40.18 28.11
N VAL A 950 4.97 -41.30 28.73
CA VAL A 950 3.61 -41.55 29.20
C VAL A 950 3.24 -40.61 30.34
N GLN A 951 4.14 -40.47 31.32
CA GLN A 951 3.92 -39.58 32.46
C GLN A 951 3.92 -38.13 32.01
N THR A 952 4.86 -37.74 31.14
CA THR A 952 4.93 -36.40 30.56
C THR A 952 3.68 -36.09 29.71
N SER A 953 3.09 -37.08 29.03
CA SER A 953 1.80 -36.95 28.33
C SER A 953 0.65 -36.65 29.28
N ARG A 954 0.56 -37.35 30.42
CA ARG A 954 -0.44 -37.07 31.46
C ARG A 954 -0.27 -35.69 32.09
N GLU A 955 0.96 -35.21 32.22
CA GLU A 955 1.23 -33.85 32.71
C GLU A 955 0.83 -32.79 31.68
N ALA A 956 1.18 -32.99 30.40
CA ALA A 956 0.77 -32.14 29.30
C ALA A 956 -0.76 -32.08 29.18
N ALA A 957 -1.46 -33.20 29.36
CA ALA A 957 -2.93 -33.27 29.38
C ALA A 957 -3.59 -32.35 30.43
N ASN A 958 -2.89 -32.12 31.55
CA ASN A 958 -3.34 -31.23 32.63
C ASN A 958 -2.83 -29.79 32.48
N GLY A 959 -2.19 -29.46 31.35
CA GLY A 959 -1.70 -28.11 31.03
C GLY A 959 -0.39 -27.72 31.72
N ALA A 960 0.34 -28.67 32.31
CA ALA A 960 1.58 -28.40 33.06
C ALA A 960 2.67 -27.72 32.23
N HIS A 961 2.62 -27.89 30.90
CA HIS A 961 3.64 -27.41 29.95
C HIS A 961 3.16 -26.25 29.07
N ASN A 962 1.96 -25.69 29.32
CA ASN A 962 1.37 -24.65 28.47
C ASN A 962 2.24 -23.38 28.38
N GLU A 963 2.88 -22.96 29.47
CA GLU A 963 3.78 -21.80 29.45
C GLU A 963 5.00 -22.04 28.55
N THR A 964 5.52 -23.28 28.54
CA THR A 964 6.62 -23.69 27.66
C THR A 964 6.17 -23.65 26.19
N TYR A 965 5.00 -24.23 25.87
CA TYR A 965 4.45 -24.20 24.52
C TYR A 965 4.20 -22.77 24.02
N GLN A 966 3.62 -21.91 24.86
CA GLN A 966 3.42 -20.50 24.53
C GLN A 966 4.76 -19.76 24.33
N SER A 967 5.79 -20.10 25.11
CA SER A 967 7.13 -19.54 24.92
C SER A 967 7.73 -19.93 23.57
N TRP A 968 7.55 -21.18 23.14
CA TRP A 968 7.97 -21.63 21.81
C TRP A 968 7.19 -20.95 20.69
N ALA A 969 5.86 -20.83 20.84
CA ALA A 969 5.00 -20.13 19.89
C ALA A 969 5.38 -18.65 19.76
N ARG A 970 5.69 -17.94 20.85
CA ARG A 970 6.15 -16.54 20.78
C ARG A 970 7.47 -16.40 20.04
N GLN A 971 8.43 -17.28 20.28
CA GLN A 971 9.71 -17.27 19.55
C GLN A 971 9.50 -17.43 18.04
N ILE A 972 8.65 -18.36 17.62
CA ILE A 972 8.32 -18.56 16.20
C ILE A 972 7.60 -17.33 15.63
N LEU A 973 6.61 -16.79 16.35
CA LEU A 973 5.84 -15.63 15.90
C LEU A 973 6.69 -14.36 15.76
N GLU A 974 7.60 -14.11 16.71
CA GLU A 974 8.53 -12.98 16.67
C GLU A 974 9.46 -13.04 15.44
N SER A 975 9.83 -14.23 14.99
CA SER A 975 10.62 -14.41 13.76
C SER A 975 9.83 -14.18 12.46
N ARG A 976 8.51 -13.97 12.56
CA ARG A 976 7.53 -13.86 11.47
C ARG A 976 6.66 -12.60 11.60
N SER A 977 7.24 -11.51 12.13
CA SER A 977 6.54 -10.24 12.39
C SER A 977 6.25 -9.41 11.13
N ASP A 978 6.76 -9.84 9.99
CA ASP A 978 6.77 -9.16 8.69
C ASP A 978 5.66 -9.64 7.72
N ASP A 979 4.89 -10.67 8.08
CA ASP A 979 3.72 -11.12 7.33
C ASP A 979 2.60 -11.66 8.23
N ASP A 980 1.41 -11.89 7.67
CA ASP A 980 0.24 -12.47 8.36
C ASP A 980 -0.07 -13.93 7.93
N ARG A 981 0.88 -14.62 7.28
CA ARG A 981 0.65 -15.95 6.71
C ARG A 981 0.49 -17.04 7.80
N PRO A 982 -0.22 -18.15 7.49
CA PRO A 982 -0.29 -19.31 8.37
C PRO A 982 1.09 -19.84 8.76
N ILE A 983 1.20 -20.45 9.94
CA ILE A 983 2.42 -21.08 10.45
C ILE A 983 2.08 -22.54 10.77
N TYR A 984 2.51 -23.46 9.91
CA TYR A 984 2.21 -24.88 10.08
C TYR A 984 3.15 -25.51 11.12
N VAL A 985 2.55 -26.19 12.10
CA VAL A 985 3.26 -26.90 13.17
C VAL A 985 2.72 -28.32 13.25
N ARG A 986 3.54 -29.27 12.79
CA ARG A 986 3.33 -30.71 12.91
C ARG A 986 3.91 -31.20 14.22
N THR A 987 3.12 -31.93 14.98
CA THR A 987 3.57 -32.54 16.24
C THR A 987 3.20 -34.00 16.29
N THR A 988 4.00 -34.79 17.03
CA THR A 988 3.83 -36.24 17.19
C THR A 988 3.59 -36.92 15.85
N TRP A 989 4.44 -36.61 14.86
CA TRP A 989 4.30 -37.09 13.49
C TRP A 989 4.35 -38.61 13.42
N GLU A 990 3.78 -39.18 12.35
CA GLU A 990 3.67 -40.62 12.15
C GLU A 990 3.09 -41.37 13.37
N VAL A 991 2.08 -40.80 14.04
CA VAL A 991 1.43 -41.51 15.15
C VAL A 991 0.84 -42.83 14.64
N GLY A 992 1.15 -43.93 15.33
CA GLY A 992 0.87 -45.30 14.86
C GLY A 992 2.10 -46.06 14.38
N GLY A 993 3.16 -45.37 13.98
CA GLY A 993 4.49 -45.96 13.79
C GLY A 993 5.08 -46.41 15.11
N GLU A 994 5.50 -47.68 15.20
CA GLU A 994 6.07 -48.26 16.43
C GLU A 994 7.51 -47.79 16.72
N TRP A 995 8.10 -47.04 15.79
CA TRP A 995 9.44 -46.47 15.90
C TRP A 995 9.48 -45.11 16.61
N PHE A 996 8.33 -44.49 16.89
CA PHE A 996 8.25 -43.28 17.69
C PHE A 996 7.64 -43.52 19.08
N TYR A 997 8.31 -43.00 20.10
CA TYR A 997 7.95 -43.20 21.50
C TYR A 997 6.62 -42.52 21.91
N TRP A 998 6.15 -41.48 21.20
CA TRP A 998 4.83 -40.92 21.45
C TRP A 998 3.67 -41.86 21.05
N THR A 999 3.90 -42.82 20.16
CA THR A 999 2.92 -43.89 19.87
C THR A 999 2.73 -44.80 21.09
N GLU A 1000 3.77 -45.02 21.90
CA GLU A 1000 3.65 -45.74 23.18
C GLU A 1000 2.73 -45.00 24.14
N ALA A 1001 2.91 -43.68 24.30
CA ALA A 1001 2.03 -42.84 25.11
C ALA A 1001 0.57 -42.86 24.61
N ALA A 1002 0.37 -42.79 23.29
CA ALA A 1002 -0.95 -42.86 22.68
C ALA A 1002 -1.62 -44.23 22.88
N LYS A 1003 -0.86 -45.33 22.91
CA LYS A 1003 -1.37 -46.69 23.19
C LYS A 1003 -1.68 -46.90 24.67
N GLU A 1004 -0.83 -46.42 25.58
CA GLU A 1004 -1.02 -46.63 27.03
C GLU A 1004 -2.16 -45.77 27.60
N ASP A 1005 -2.24 -44.50 27.22
CA ASP A 1005 -3.25 -43.56 27.72
C ASP A 1005 -3.80 -42.67 26.58
N PRO A 1006 -4.68 -43.20 25.71
CA PRO A 1006 -5.21 -42.47 24.55
C PRO A 1006 -5.93 -41.16 24.93
N GLU A 1007 -6.58 -41.11 26.09
CA GLU A 1007 -7.29 -39.91 26.54
C GLU A 1007 -6.33 -38.83 27.02
N ALA A 1008 -5.29 -39.20 27.78
CA ALA A 1008 -4.24 -38.26 28.15
C ALA A 1008 -3.51 -37.74 26.90
N PHE A 1009 -3.20 -38.61 25.94
CA PHE A 1009 -2.58 -38.21 24.67
C PHE A 1009 -3.43 -37.18 23.90
N LYS A 1010 -4.73 -37.45 23.70
CA LYS A 1010 -5.64 -36.49 23.03
C LYS A 1010 -5.78 -35.18 23.82
N ALA A 1011 -5.86 -35.26 25.15
CA ALA A 1011 -5.93 -34.07 25.99
C ALA A 1011 -4.64 -33.24 25.94
N ALA A 1012 -3.46 -33.87 25.89
CA ALA A 1012 -2.18 -33.19 25.70
C ALA A 1012 -2.16 -32.46 24.35
N TRP A 1013 -2.61 -33.11 23.28
CA TRP A 1013 -2.72 -32.51 21.95
C TRP A 1013 -3.62 -31.26 21.94
N ARG A 1014 -4.75 -31.30 22.65
CA ARG A 1014 -5.63 -30.13 22.83
C ARG A 1014 -4.92 -29.00 23.58
N GLN A 1015 -4.17 -29.30 24.64
CA GLN A 1015 -3.42 -28.30 25.41
C GLN A 1015 -2.31 -27.65 24.57
N TRP A 1016 -1.62 -28.45 23.75
CA TRP A 1016 -0.64 -27.98 22.77
C TRP A 1016 -1.26 -27.00 21.77
N ALA A 1017 -2.34 -27.42 21.08
CA ALA A 1017 -3.03 -26.59 20.10
C ALA A 1017 -3.53 -25.27 20.72
N GLN A 1018 -4.23 -25.37 21.86
CA GLN A 1018 -4.73 -24.20 22.60
C GLN A 1018 -3.61 -23.24 23.00
N SER A 1019 -2.43 -23.76 23.38
CA SER A 1019 -1.29 -22.93 23.77
C SER A 1019 -0.71 -22.14 22.60
N PHE A 1020 -0.59 -22.75 21.41
CA PHE A 1020 -0.14 -22.05 20.21
C PHE A 1020 -1.19 -21.04 19.72
N HIS A 1021 -2.46 -21.43 19.66
CA HIS A 1021 -3.57 -20.55 19.24
C HIS A 1021 -3.77 -19.37 20.19
N ALA A 1022 -3.51 -19.53 21.50
CA ALA A 1022 -3.57 -18.45 22.48
C ALA A 1022 -2.50 -17.36 22.22
N VAL A 1023 -1.39 -17.70 21.55
CA VAL A 1023 -0.38 -16.73 21.13
C VAL A 1023 -0.77 -16.09 19.81
N SER A 1024 -1.26 -16.87 18.84
CA SER A 1024 -1.76 -16.33 17.57
C SER A 1024 -2.66 -17.32 16.82
N PRO A 1025 -3.76 -16.86 16.20
CA PRO A 1025 -4.59 -17.70 15.32
C PRO A 1025 -3.89 -18.11 14.01
N ARG A 1026 -2.69 -17.56 13.74
CA ARG A 1026 -1.89 -17.91 12.55
C ARG A 1026 -1.32 -19.33 12.61
N PHE A 1027 -1.16 -19.89 13.80
CA PHE A 1027 -0.64 -21.24 13.94
C PHE A 1027 -1.67 -22.28 13.48
N LYS A 1028 -1.22 -23.22 12.62
CA LYS A 1028 -2.02 -24.31 12.07
C LYS A 1028 -1.43 -25.65 12.53
N MET A 1029 -2.17 -26.36 13.37
CA MET A 1029 -1.75 -27.63 13.94
C MET A 1029 -1.97 -28.77 12.95
N VAL A 1030 -0.91 -29.48 12.61
CA VAL A 1030 -0.92 -30.58 11.65
C VAL A 1030 -0.91 -31.92 12.41
N TRP A 1031 -1.98 -32.70 12.26
CA TRP A 1031 -2.08 -34.06 12.78
C TRP A 1031 -1.65 -35.06 11.73
N ASP A 1032 -0.61 -35.83 12.04
CA ASP A 1032 0.11 -36.65 11.08
C ASP A 1032 0.22 -38.11 11.57
N PHE A 1033 -0.14 -39.07 10.72
CA PHE A 1033 -0.28 -40.48 11.09
C PHE A 1033 0.29 -41.44 10.04
N THR A 1034 0.68 -42.64 10.48
CA THR A 1034 1.20 -43.69 9.59
C THR A 1034 0.07 -44.50 8.94
N ALA A 1035 0.17 -44.73 7.63
CA ALA A 1035 -0.72 -45.64 6.92
C ALA A 1035 -0.61 -47.08 7.46
N ASP A 1036 -1.75 -47.79 7.51
CA ASP A 1036 -1.80 -49.24 7.74
C ASP A 1036 -1.29 -49.75 9.10
N ARG A 1037 -1.48 -48.97 10.16
CA ARG A 1037 -1.12 -49.35 11.56
C ARG A 1037 -2.32 -49.48 12.51
N GLY A 1038 -3.49 -49.77 11.96
CA GLY A 1038 -4.74 -49.92 12.72
C GLY A 1038 -5.59 -48.64 12.77
N PRO A 1039 -6.57 -48.56 13.69
CA PRO A 1039 -7.54 -47.45 13.73
C PRO A 1039 -6.93 -46.17 14.32
N VAL A 1040 -6.08 -45.49 13.54
CA VAL A 1040 -5.40 -44.24 13.93
C VAL A 1040 -6.36 -43.13 14.36
N GLU A 1041 -7.61 -43.15 13.88
CA GLU A 1041 -8.67 -42.23 14.29
C GLU A 1041 -8.96 -42.24 15.80
N GLN A 1042 -8.60 -43.32 16.51
CA GLN A 1042 -8.74 -43.39 17.97
C GLN A 1042 -7.85 -42.37 18.71
N TRP A 1043 -6.79 -41.89 18.05
CA TRP A 1043 -5.85 -40.88 18.55
C TRP A 1043 -6.09 -39.49 17.97
N TYR A 1044 -7.13 -39.31 17.15
CA TYR A 1044 -7.54 -38.00 16.66
C TYR A 1044 -8.02 -37.14 17.83
N PRO A 1045 -7.41 -35.97 18.08
CA PRO A 1045 -7.70 -35.19 19.28
C PRO A 1045 -8.98 -34.35 19.17
N GLY A 1046 -9.53 -34.17 17.97
CA GLY A 1046 -10.77 -33.44 17.72
C GLY A 1046 -10.57 -32.24 16.79
N ASP A 1047 -11.66 -31.81 16.16
CA ASP A 1047 -11.67 -30.73 15.14
C ASP A 1047 -11.22 -29.39 15.71
N GLU A 1048 -11.37 -29.18 17.03
CA GLU A 1048 -10.94 -27.98 17.73
C GLU A 1048 -9.42 -27.88 17.91
N ALA A 1049 -8.73 -29.01 17.87
CA ALA A 1049 -7.29 -29.08 18.08
C ALA A 1049 -6.51 -29.20 16.77
N VAL A 1050 -7.11 -29.78 15.72
CA VAL A 1050 -6.46 -30.03 14.43
C VAL A 1050 -6.91 -29.02 13.39
N ASP A 1051 -5.95 -28.38 12.73
CA ASP A 1051 -6.19 -27.50 11.59
C ASP A 1051 -5.97 -28.22 10.24
N VAL A 1052 -5.05 -29.18 10.17
CA VAL A 1052 -4.65 -29.89 8.94
C VAL A 1052 -4.45 -31.38 9.22
N ILE A 1053 -4.95 -32.24 8.33
CA ILE A 1053 -4.75 -33.70 8.40
C ILE A 1053 -3.62 -34.10 7.44
N SER A 1054 -2.67 -34.90 7.91
CA SER A 1054 -1.48 -35.24 7.14
C SER A 1054 -1.07 -36.70 7.27
N GLN A 1055 -0.26 -37.13 6.31
CA GLN A 1055 0.36 -38.45 6.24
C GLN A 1055 1.66 -38.33 5.45
N ASP A 1056 2.60 -39.21 5.80
CA ASP A 1056 3.85 -39.41 5.09
C ASP A 1056 3.77 -40.60 4.14
N ILE A 1057 4.27 -40.45 2.90
CA ILE A 1057 4.18 -41.49 1.86
C ILE A 1057 5.49 -41.73 1.12
N TYR A 1058 5.92 -42.98 1.03
CA TYR A 1058 7.15 -43.36 0.35
C TYR A 1058 6.93 -44.56 -0.56
N TRP A 1059 7.59 -44.57 -1.71
CA TRP A 1059 7.57 -45.77 -2.55
C TRP A 1059 8.60 -46.78 -2.03
N ASN A 1060 8.14 -47.92 -1.52
CA ASN A 1060 9.00 -49.04 -1.14
C ASN A 1060 8.65 -50.30 -1.97
N PRO A 1061 9.49 -50.66 -2.97
CA PRO A 1061 9.25 -51.78 -3.86
C PRO A 1061 9.12 -53.13 -3.15
N GLN A 1062 9.70 -53.26 -1.95
CA GLN A 1062 9.56 -54.46 -1.13
C GLN A 1062 8.08 -54.75 -0.77
N TRP A 1063 7.27 -53.70 -0.61
CA TRP A 1063 5.89 -53.81 -0.14
C TRP A 1063 4.87 -53.46 -1.23
N GLN A 1064 5.26 -52.58 -2.16
CA GLN A 1064 4.36 -52.00 -3.17
C GLN A 1064 4.64 -52.50 -4.60
N GLY A 1065 5.71 -53.29 -4.80
CA GLY A 1065 6.13 -53.76 -6.12
C GLY A 1065 6.90 -52.71 -6.92
N ASP A 1066 7.36 -53.15 -8.10
CA ASP A 1066 8.21 -52.37 -9.00
C ASP A 1066 7.42 -51.54 -10.05
N ASP A 1067 6.10 -51.76 -10.17
CA ASP A 1067 5.27 -50.97 -11.07
C ASP A 1067 4.89 -49.63 -10.43
N PRO A 1068 5.27 -48.47 -11.02
CA PRO A 1068 5.06 -47.17 -10.39
C PRO A 1068 3.58 -46.78 -10.26
N VAL A 1069 2.72 -47.25 -11.16
CA VAL A 1069 1.28 -46.96 -11.12
C VAL A 1069 0.62 -47.80 -10.03
N GLU A 1070 0.91 -49.09 -9.96
CA GLU A 1070 0.40 -49.97 -8.89
C GLU A 1070 0.93 -49.55 -7.51
N ALA A 1071 2.18 -49.09 -7.44
CA ALA A 1071 2.77 -48.63 -6.20
C ALA A 1071 2.11 -47.34 -5.68
N PHE A 1072 1.81 -46.39 -6.56
CA PHE A 1072 1.04 -45.20 -6.18
C PHE A 1072 -0.39 -45.54 -5.78
N GLU A 1073 -1.07 -46.39 -6.57
CA GLU A 1073 -2.43 -46.86 -6.26
C GLU A 1073 -2.47 -47.60 -4.91
N THR A 1074 -1.41 -48.31 -4.54
CA THR A 1074 -1.29 -48.94 -3.21
C THR A 1074 -1.23 -47.89 -2.10
N SER A 1075 -0.53 -46.77 -2.29
CA SER A 1075 -0.54 -45.65 -1.34
C SER A 1075 -1.92 -44.98 -1.24
N VAL A 1076 -2.68 -44.95 -2.34
CA VAL A 1076 -4.04 -44.38 -2.37
C VAL A 1076 -5.06 -45.29 -1.70
N SER A 1077 -5.19 -46.51 -2.19
CA SER A 1077 -6.30 -47.43 -1.87
C SER A 1077 -5.85 -48.76 -1.24
N GLY A 1078 -4.56 -49.09 -1.28
CA GLY A 1078 -4.04 -50.38 -0.83
C GLY A 1078 -3.86 -50.50 0.69
N TYR A 1079 -3.70 -49.38 1.39
CA TYR A 1079 -3.58 -49.33 2.84
C TYR A 1079 -4.93 -49.05 3.52
N SER A 1080 -5.18 -49.67 4.67
CA SER A 1080 -6.42 -49.47 5.45
C SER A 1080 -6.67 -48.01 5.88
N ARG A 1081 -5.59 -47.22 5.94
CA ARG A 1081 -5.58 -45.78 6.24
C ARG A 1081 -4.71 -45.02 5.22
N GLY A 1082 -4.77 -45.42 3.94
CA GLY A 1082 -4.06 -44.75 2.84
C GLY A 1082 -4.68 -43.40 2.44
N LEU A 1083 -4.20 -42.80 1.34
CA LEU A 1083 -4.59 -41.45 0.94
C LEU A 1083 -6.08 -41.29 0.64
N ALA A 1084 -6.74 -42.31 0.08
CA ALA A 1084 -8.18 -42.28 -0.16
C ALA A 1084 -8.96 -42.18 1.17
N TRP A 1085 -8.54 -42.96 2.17
CA TRP A 1085 -9.14 -42.87 3.50
C TRP A 1085 -8.84 -41.52 4.16
N MET A 1086 -7.60 -41.01 4.04
CA MET A 1086 -7.24 -39.70 4.57
C MET A 1086 -8.11 -38.60 3.96
N ALA A 1087 -8.35 -38.64 2.64
CA ALA A 1087 -9.21 -37.68 1.94
C ALA A 1087 -10.66 -37.76 2.41
N GLU A 1088 -11.20 -38.96 2.62
CA GLU A 1088 -12.53 -39.15 3.19
C GLU A 1088 -12.61 -38.63 4.63
N PHE A 1089 -11.59 -38.92 5.45
CA PHE A 1089 -11.53 -38.50 6.84
C PHE A 1089 -11.42 -36.96 6.95
N ALA A 1090 -10.53 -36.33 6.17
CA ALA A 1090 -10.41 -34.88 6.11
C ALA A 1090 -11.70 -34.20 5.63
N THR A 1091 -12.39 -34.78 4.65
CA THR A 1091 -13.70 -34.29 4.20
C THR A 1091 -14.77 -34.41 5.30
N GLN A 1092 -14.78 -35.50 6.07
CA GLN A 1092 -15.73 -35.69 7.18
C GLN A 1092 -15.54 -34.68 8.31
N HIS A 1093 -14.30 -34.24 8.51
CA HIS A 1093 -13.91 -33.31 9.57
C HIS A 1093 -13.78 -31.85 9.09
N ASP A 1094 -14.10 -31.58 7.83
CA ASP A 1094 -13.98 -30.26 7.18
C ASP A 1094 -12.58 -29.66 7.33
N LYS A 1095 -11.56 -30.47 7.03
CA LYS A 1095 -10.15 -30.07 7.17
C LYS A 1095 -9.39 -30.11 5.84
N PRO A 1096 -8.45 -29.16 5.64
CA PRO A 1096 -7.43 -29.28 4.61
C PRO A 1096 -6.48 -30.46 4.89
N MET A 1097 -5.75 -30.87 3.85
CA MET A 1097 -4.75 -31.93 3.92
C MET A 1097 -3.33 -31.41 3.72
N ALA A 1098 -2.33 -32.14 4.19
CA ALA A 1098 -0.94 -31.96 3.82
C ALA A 1098 -0.28 -33.31 3.57
N ILE A 1099 0.77 -33.32 2.75
CA ILE A 1099 1.67 -34.49 2.63
C ILE A 1099 3.02 -34.08 3.20
N SER A 1100 3.22 -34.35 4.49
CA SER A 1100 4.32 -33.77 5.26
C SER A 1100 5.67 -34.40 4.93
N GLU A 1101 5.69 -35.60 4.41
CA GLU A 1101 6.88 -36.19 3.81
C GLU A 1101 6.48 -37.06 2.62
N TRP A 1102 7.17 -36.90 1.49
CA TRP A 1102 7.04 -37.87 0.41
C TRP A 1102 8.29 -38.03 -0.44
N SER A 1103 8.53 -39.24 -0.92
CA SER A 1103 9.52 -39.48 -1.97
C SER A 1103 9.33 -40.85 -2.63
N PRO A 1104 9.34 -40.94 -3.97
CA PRO A 1104 9.47 -42.21 -4.67
C PRO A 1104 10.91 -42.74 -4.69
N GLY A 1105 11.89 -41.95 -4.22
CA GLY A 1105 13.32 -42.18 -4.44
C GLY A 1105 13.74 -42.04 -5.90
N ASP A 1106 15.04 -42.09 -6.17
CA ASP A 1106 15.57 -42.04 -7.53
C ASP A 1106 15.70 -43.44 -8.13
N ARG A 1107 14.70 -43.84 -8.92
CA ARG A 1107 14.60 -45.18 -9.52
C ARG A 1107 13.79 -45.16 -10.81
N PRO A 1108 13.90 -46.21 -11.66
CA PRO A 1108 13.14 -46.28 -12.90
C PRO A 1108 11.63 -46.18 -12.67
N GLY A 1109 10.94 -45.29 -13.41
CA GLY A 1109 9.50 -45.11 -13.31
C GLY A 1109 9.05 -44.15 -12.20
N ALA A 1110 9.96 -43.63 -11.38
CA ALA A 1110 9.61 -42.67 -10.33
C ALA A 1110 9.03 -41.36 -10.90
N GLU A 1111 9.38 -40.98 -12.12
CA GLU A 1111 8.74 -39.88 -12.86
C GLU A 1111 7.23 -40.10 -13.05
N VAL A 1112 6.81 -41.34 -13.37
CA VAL A 1112 5.40 -41.71 -13.51
C VAL A 1112 4.69 -41.69 -12.16
N TRP A 1113 5.37 -42.14 -11.10
CA TRP A 1113 4.84 -42.05 -9.74
C TRP A 1113 4.61 -40.58 -9.33
N ILE A 1114 5.56 -39.68 -9.63
CA ILE A 1114 5.44 -38.23 -9.36
C ILE A 1114 4.28 -37.63 -10.14
N GLU A 1115 4.06 -38.03 -11.40
CA GLU A 1115 2.92 -37.58 -12.19
C GLU A 1115 1.58 -38.00 -11.57
N GLN A 1116 1.46 -39.24 -11.10
CA GLN A 1116 0.24 -39.72 -10.42
C GLN A 1116 0.02 -39.00 -9.08
N PHE A 1117 1.09 -38.83 -8.30
CA PHE A 1117 1.05 -38.03 -7.08
C PHE A 1117 0.66 -36.57 -7.35
N SER A 1118 1.21 -35.97 -8.40
CA SER A 1118 0.86 -34.62 -8.85
C SER A 1118 -0.64 -34.52 -9.15
N GLN A 1119 -1.20 -35.47 -9.91
CA GLN A 1119 -2.64 -35.48 -10.20
C GLN A 1119 -3.48 -35.63 -8.93
N TRP A 1120 -3.05 -36.48 -8.01
CA TRP A 1120 -3.75 -36.67 -6.74
C TRP A 1120 -3.71 -35.39 -5.88
N VAL A 1121 -2.54 -34.79 -5.68
CA VAL A 1121 -2.38 -33.56 -4.88
C VAL A 1121 -3.24 -32.42 -5.43
N HIS A 1122 -3.24 -32.21 -6.75
CA HIS A 1122 -3.98 -31.09 -7.36
C HIS A 1122 -5.48 -31.38 -7.52
N SER A 1123 -5.95 -32.61 -7.31
CA SER A 1123 -7.38 -32.94 -7.27
C SER A 1123 -7.97 -32.95 -5.86
N HIS A 1124 -7.17 -32.60 -4.85
CA HIS A 1124 -7.53 -32.67 -3.45
C HIS A 1124 -7.14 -31.39 -2.70
N ASN A 1125 -7.77 -31.17 -1.54
CA ASN A 1125 -7.66 -29.96 -0.72
C ASN A 1125 -6.33 -29.86 0.05
N VAL A 1126 -5.18 -29.94 -0.64
CA VAL A 1126 -3.83 -30.02 -0.07
C VAL A 1126 -3.20 -28.63 0.10
N VAL A 1127 -2.85 -28.24 1.32
CA VAL A 1127 -2.28 -26.91 1.61
C VAL A 1127 -0.75 -26.83 1.47
N TYR A 1128 -0.04 -27.93 1.74
CA TYR A 1128 1.40 -28.02 1.50
C TYR A 1128 1.85 -29.46 1.29
N THR A 1129 3.02 -29.59 0.68
CA THR A 1129 3.69 -30.87 0.47
C THR A 1129 5.20 -30.70 0.54
N THR A 1130 5.90 -31.70 1.09
CA THR A 1130 7.34 -31.63 1.33
C THR A 1130 8.06 -32.84 0.78
N TYR A 1131 8.87 -32.62 -0.25
CA TYR A 1131 9.70 -33.66 -0.85
C TYR A 1131 10.83 -34.05 0.11
N TRP A 1132 10.98 -35.34 0.38
CA TRP A 1132 12.05 -35.87 1.21
C TRP A 1132 13.30 -36.11 0.37
N ALA A 1133 14.33 -35.27 0.55
CA ALA A 1133 15.64 -35.37 -0.11
C ALA A 1133 16.76 -35.81 0.87
N GLY A 1134 16.41 -36.57 1.91
CA GLY A 1134 17.38 -37.12 2.85
C GLY A 1134 18.25 -38.22 2.23
N GLY A 1135 19.53 -38.24 2.58
CA GLY A 1135 20.50 -39.24 2.10
C GLY A 1135 20.54 -40.55 2.89
N GLU A 1136 21.51 -41.39 2.56
CA GLU A 1136 21.74 -42.68 3.21
C GLU A 1136 21.89 -42.53 4.75
N GLY A 1137 21.02 -43.22 5.50
CA GLY A 1137 20.96 -43.13 6.97
C GLY A 1137 19.86 -42.22 7.54
N SER A 1138 19.07 -41.54 6.70
CA SER A 1138 17.94 -40.69 7.12
C SER A 1138 16.61 -41.44 7.32
N GLY A 1139 16.58 -42.77 7.12
CA GLY A 1139 15.37 -43.60 7.22
C GLY A 1139 14.74 -43.94 5.86
N TYR A 1140 14.88 -43.05 4.87
CA TYR A 1140 14.55 -43.28 3.47
C TYR A 1140 15.51 -42.49 2.56
N ASP A 1141 16.09 -43.13 1.54
CA ASP A 1141 16.95 -42.44 0.58
C ASP A 1141 16.11 -41.79 -0.52
N GLY A 1142 15.98 -40.47 -0.41
CA GLY A 1142 15.28 -39.61 -1.36
C GLY A 1142 16.22 -38.73 -2.18
N THR A 1143 17.52 -39.06 -2.22
CA THR A 1143 18.47 -38.31 -3.04
C THR A 1143 18.14 -38.48 -4.53
N LEU A 1144 18.29 -37.40 -5.30
CA LEU A 1144 18.00 -37.36 -6.74
C LEU A 1144 19.27 -37.14 -7.54
N SER A 1145 19.46 -37.92 -8.60
CA SER A 1145 20.42 -37.65 -9.66
C SER A 1145 19.80 -36.80 -10.77
N GLU A 1146 20.65 -36.21 -11.63
CA GLU A 1146 20.17 -35.52 -12.82
C GLU A 1146 19.48 -36.53 -13.76
N GLY A 1147 18.21 -36.27 -14.10
CA GLY A 1147 17.44 -37.18 -14.95
C GLY A 1147 15.94 -36.91 -14.93
N PRO A 1148 15.13 -37.82 -15.51
CA PRO A 1148 13.69 -37.66 -15.66
C PRO A 1148 12.93 -37.46 -14.34
N VAL A 1149 13.39 -38.07 -13.25
CA VAL A 1149 12.76 -37.97 -11.92
C VAL A 1149 12.88 -36.56 -11.35
N LEU A 1150 14.06 -35.95 -11.50
CA LEU A 1150 14.30 -34.56 -11.10
C LEU A 1150 13.44 -33.59 -11.93
N GLU A 1151 13.28 -33.86 -13.23
CA GLU A 1151 12.46 -33.04 -14.12
C GLU A 1151 10.96 -33.15 -13.76
N ALA A 1152 10.46 -34.36 -13.53
CA ALA A 1152 9.08 -34.56 -13.06
C ALA A 1152 8.83 -33.84 -11.72
N LEU A 1153 9.81 -33.84 -10.80
CA LEU A 1153 9.70 -33.09 -9.56
C LEU A 1153 9.69 -31.57 -9.79
N ARG A 1154 10.47 -31.05 -10.74
CA ARG A 1154 10.45 -29.63 -11.13
C ARG A 1154 9.10 -29.24 -11.73
N GLU A 1155 8.53 -30.09 -12.57
CA GLU A 1155 7.19 -29.90 -13.14
C GLU A 1155 6.12 -29.92 -12.06
N PHE A 1156 6.18 -30.87 -11.12
CA PHE A 1156 5.28 -30.91 -9.97
C PHE A 1156 5.36 -29.62 -9.14
N ALA A 1157 6.57 -29.21 -8.77
CA ALA A 1157 6.78 -27.98 -8.03
C ALA A 1157 6.34 -26.75 -8.82
N ALA A 1158 6.30 -26.79 -10.16
CA ALA A 1158 5.89 -25.66 -11.01
C ALA A 1158 4.36 -25.51 -11.04
N LYS A 1159 3.65 -26.62 -10.85
CA LYS A 1159 2.20 -26.65 -10.65
C LYS A 1159 1.82 -26.22 -9.22
N CYS A 1160 2.69 -26.44 -8.25
CA CYS A 1160 2.55 -25.89 -6.90
C CYS A 1160 2.69 -24.35 -6.94
N GLY A 1161 1.86 -23.65 -6.17
CA GLY A 1161 1.79 -22.19 -6.19
C GLY A 1161 3.08 -21.56 -5.65
N SER A 1162 3.65 -20.59 -6.39
CA SER A 1162 4.69 -19.71 -5.83
C SER A 1162 4.01 -18.57 -5.07
N ARG A 1163 4.15 -18.55 -3.74
CA ARG A 1163 3.74 -17.39 -2.94
C ARG A 1163 4.93 -16.42 -2.86
N PRO A 1164 4.80 -15.17 -3.33
CA PRO A 1164 5.86 -14.20 -3.18
C PRO A 1164 6.13 -13.95 -1.68
N LEU A 1165 7.41 -14.01 -1.31
CA LEU A 1165 7.92 -13.50 -0.04
C LEU A 1165 8.31 -12.04 -0.27
N PRO A 1166 8.05 -11.12 0.68
CA PRO A 1166 8.54 -9.74 0.59
C PRO A 1166 10.06 -9.65 0.45
#